data_AF-A0A1G6THB4-F1
#
_entry.id   AF-A0A1G6THB4-F1
#
_cell.length_a   1.000
_cell.length_b   1.000
_cell.length_c   1.000
_cell.angle_alpha   90.00
_cell.angle_beta   90.00
_cell.angle_gamma   90.00
#
_symmetry.space_group_name_H-M   'P 1'
#
loop_
_entity.id
_entity.type
_entity.pdbx_description
1 polymer ?
#
loop_
_entity_poly.entity_id
_entity_poly.type
_entity_poly.pdbx_seq_one_letter_code
_entity_poly.pdbx_strand_id
1 'polypeptide(L)'
;MANVKGKTGDIAGYMPLQKQVGFIYDNPNPHIVAHELGHGAFNLRHPFSPENFIAAQGTTKNLMDYTGTTDLWKHQWDLIHDPKTMLFAWAQDEKEAAMIASSDTGKFEISISEMNVEFAPGIGEMKLKYKLGDSTKVLLERYSEEDFLTKMFVFDKNGQKLYEAEKEATAAGEFAWNGYFGDKNKDSLVYENGPFNLSLALTNADSSITNWQDFNDWAYETFVGDSLNVFTTGCDTIFTILTGAHLEWVANKDIQGYVYPKTLDDYTRYREIYMSYAGVEKAGSPFDYIKENTKRVDFFGKQVLVHNEFAKVLESVKTSLTTKGVYTTLTSKYKNQMGTLVMRTMNDPNGSGKVSEHGFGMAIDFYVKKNPQILKSNAYVRFYIKKSTGFDLGESKTVSQIKNANDNFMTIYQNTTIDELVNKYKGIENYNNDTSNIKINSLESINNTIADIFATYKKAEEQITTSENALLIDRIDKYAKQIDNLAKFIPDYKNTILFSTEAKEQVDELNTFLTQIHSWLLSVNYSMKDTSIAIVNNLPLINISDFNTIQTEITSFDTDMKKLCSSLSVFATKLKSGIGSIGFGNVLLQDGFCGVELDLINAFLDADERIQWGGTFNSKIDAMHFGFTSEAATEIVNKK
;
A
#
# COMPACT_ATOMS: atom_id res chain seq x y z
N MET A 1 -14.45 -31.18 -23.00
CA MET A 1 -14.39 -30.75 -24.40
C MET A 1 -13.56 -29.49 -24.43
N ALA A 2 -12.35 -29.54 -25.00
CA ALA A 2 -11.47 -28.38 -25.07
C ALA A 2 -12.01 -27.44 -26.15
N ASN A 3 -12.31 -26.20 -25.75
CA ASN A 3 -12.71 -25.13 -26.66
C ASN A 3 -11.54 -24.82 -27.59
N VAL A 4 -11.69 -25.11 -28.88
CA VAL A 4 -10.82 -24.57 -29.92
C VAL A 4 -11.10 -23.06 -30.00
N LYS A 5 -10.23 -22.27 -29.37
CA LYS A 5 -10.08 -20.84 -29.70
C LYS A 5 -9.41 -20.78 -31.07
N GLY A 6 -10.10 -20.29 -32.10
CA GLY A 6 -9.45 -20.07 -33.40
C GLY A 6 -10.34 -20.10 -34.64
N LYS A 7 -11.55 -19.50 -34.62
CA LYS A 7 -12.10 -19.02 -35.89
C LYS A 7 -11.45 -17.66 -36.17
N THR A 8 -10.30 -17.65 -36.85
CA THR A 8 -9.99 -16.50 -37.72
C THR A 8 -11.03 -16.54 -38.83
N GLY A 9 -11.69 -15.41 -39.11
CA GLY A 9 -13.00 -15.32 -39.78
C GLY A 9 -13.15 -16.09 -41.09
N ASP A 10 -12.04 -16.45 -41.74
CA ASP A 10 -12.01 -16.97 -43.11
C ASP A 10 -11.72 -18.48 -43.22
N ILE A 11 -11.54 -19.21 -42.11
CA ILE A 11 -11.28 -20.67 -42.17
C ILE A 11 -12.58 -21.44 -42.42
N ALA A 12 -12.64 -22.13 -43.56
CA ALA A 12 -13.75 -23.00 -43.96
C ALA A 12 -13.66 -24.41 -43.38
N GLY A 13 -12.44 -24.92 -43.22
CA GLY A 13 -12.14 -26.27 -42.78
C GLY A 13 -10.76 -26.37 -42.16
N TYR A 14 -10.56 -27.39 -41.33
CA TYR A 14 -9.27 -27.69 -40.74
C TYR A 14 -9.08 -29.19 -40.51
N MET A 15 -8.09 -29.79 -41.17
CA MET A 15 -7.70 -31.18 -40.98
C MET A 15 -6.19 -31.35 -41.11
N PRO A 16 -5.48 -31.64 -40.01
CA PRO A 16 -4.04 -31.85 -40.07
C PRO A 16 -3.67 -33.10 -40.86
N LEU A 17 -2.51 -33.04 -41.51
CA LEU A 17 -1.94 -34.16 -42.27
C LEU A 17 -1.94 -35.44 -41.42
N GLN A 18 -2.43 -36.53 -42.03
CA GLN A 18 -2.47 -37.86 -41.44
C GLN A 18 -3.31 -38.01 -40.15
N LYS A 19 -4.26 -37.10 -39.89
CA LYS A 19 -5.20 -37.23 -38.76
C LYS A 19 -6.51 -37.88 -39.21
N GLN A 20 -7.17 -38.53 -38.27
CA GLN A 20 -8.46 -39.21 -38.50
C GLN A 20 -9.66 -38.29 -38.25
N VAL A 21 -9.44 -37.08 -37.74
CA VAL A 21 -10.48 -36.13 -37.35
C VAL A 21 -10.06 -34.73 -37.80
N GLY A 22 -11.01 -34.02 -38.41
CA GLY A 22 -10.91 -32.61 -38.77
C GLY A 22 -12.22 -31.89 -38.45
N PHE A 23 -12.22 -30.58 -38.61
CA PHE A 23 -13.37 -29.71 -38.41
C PHE A 23 -13.79 -29.09 -39.74
N ILE A 24 -15.09 -28.99 -39.94
CA ILE A 24 -15.69 -28.27 -41.06
C ILE A 24 -16.62 -27.23 -40.46
N TYR A 25 -16.51 -25.99 -40.93
CA TYR A 25 -17.26 -24.86 -40.40
C TYR A 25 -18.40 -24.45 -41.36
N ASP A 26 -19.50 -23.97 -40.80
CA ASP A 26 -20.69 -23.48 -41.52
C ASP A 26 -21.37 -24.51 -42.46
N ASN A 27 -21.84 -24.14 -43.66
CA ASN A 27 -22.51 -25.04 -44.63
C ASN A 27 -21.56 -25.44 -45.76
N PRO A 28 -20.86 -26.59 -45.67
CA PRO A 28 -19.71 -26.85 -46.51
C PRO A 28 -20.09 -27.31 -47.91
N ASN A 29 -19.44 -26.73 -48.91
CA ASN A 29 -19.39 -27.28 -50.25
C ASN A 29 -18.61 -28.62 -50.22
N PRO A 30 -19.05 -29.68 -50.93
CA PRO A 30 -18.31 -30.94 -51.09
C PRO A 30 -16.83 -30.79 -51.43
N HIS A 31 -16.45 -29.71 -52.11
CA HIS A 31 -15.05 -29.37 -52.38
C HIS A 31 -14.22 -29.15 -51.11
N ILE A 32 -14.72 -28.40 -50.13
CA ILE A 32 -14.02 -28.14 -48.85
C ILE A 32 -13.80 -29.47 -48.11
N VAL A 33 -14.82 -30.32 -48.09
CA VAL A 33 -14.73 -31.65 -47.47
C VAL A 33 -13.68 -32.51 -48.18
N ALA A 34 -13.64 -32.49 -49.51
CA ALA A 34 -12.64 -33.22 -50.29
C ALA A 34 -11.21 -32.68 -50.08
N HIS A 35 -11.05 -31.37 -49.95
CA HIS A 35 -9.77 -30.72 -49.66
C HIS A 35 -9.22 -31.15 -48.30
N GLU A 36 -10.03 -31.06 -47.25
CA GLU A 36 -9.62 -31.46 -45.90
C GLU A 36 -9.32 -32.95 -45.78
N LEU A 37 -10.13 -33.79 -46.44
CA LEU A 37 -9.85 -35.23 -46.53
C LEU A 37 -8.54 -35.50 -47.31
N GLY A 38 -8.20 -34.68 -48.29
CA GLY A 38 -6.92 -34.70 -48.97
C GLY A 38 -5.74 -34.63 -48.01
N HIS A 39 -5.79 -33.70 -47.05
CA HIS A 39 -4.78 -33.55 -46.00
C HIS A 39 -4.76 -34.78 -45.07
N GLY A 40 -5.90 -35.12 -44.47
CA GLY A 40 -5.96 -36.11 -43.40
C GLY A 40 -5.81 -37.56 -43.86
N ALA A 41 -6.46 -37.95 -44.94
CA ALA A 41 -6.49 -39.34 -45.39
C ALA A 41 -5.33 -39.70 -46.33
N PHE A 42 -4.84 -38.73 -47.11
CA PHE A 42 -3.90 -38.99 -48.22
C PHE A 42 -2.60 -38.18 -48.15
N ASN A 43 -2.41 -37.35 -47.12
CA ASN A 43 -1.22 -36.51 -46.92
C ASN A 43 -0.92 -35.57 -48.10
N LEU A 44 -1.95 -35.11 -48.80
CA LEU A 44 -1.78 -34.15 -49.87
C LEU A 44 -1.42 -32.79 -49.27
N ARG A 45 -0.47 -32.07 -49.87
CA ARG A 45 -0.11 -30.70 -49.48
C ARG A 45 -0.65 -29.69 -50.47
N HIS A 46 -0.70 -28.43 -50.03
CA HIS A 46 -0.93 -27.33 -50.95
C HIS A 46 0.19 -27.24 -51.99
N PRO A 47 -0.11 -26.91 -53.27
CA PRO A 47 0.91 -26.69 -54.30
C PRO A 47 1.86 -25.53 -54.00
N PHE A 48 1.49 -24.64 -53.08
CA PHE A 48 2.29 -23.51 -52.61
C PHE A 48 2.98 -23.77 -51.27
N SER A 49 2.88 -24.99 -50.74
CA SER A 49 3.52 -25.39 -49.49
C SER A 49 5.04 -25.20 -49.57
N PRO A 50 5.70 -24.52 -48.61
CA PRO A 50 7.15 -24.26 -48.66
C PRO A 50 7.98 -25.54 -48.79
N GLU A 51 7.51 -26.65 -48.20
CA GLU A 51 8.19 -27.95 -48.23
C GLU A 51 8.07 -28.65 -49.59
N ASN A 52 7.11 -28.24 -50.43
CA ASN A 52 6.90 -28.82 -51.75
C ASN A 52 6.26 -27.80 -52.72
N PHE A 53 6.94 -26.66 -52.91
CA PHE A 53 6.43 -25.57 -53.72
C PHE A 53 6.47 -25.94 -55.21
N ILE A 54 5.31 -25.94 -55.84
CA ILE A 54 5.09 -26.22 -57.27
C ILE A 54 4.49 -25.01 -57.98
N ALA A 55 3.58 -24.27 -57.34
CA ALA A 55 2.92 -23.09 -57.92
C ALA A 55 2.43 -22.14 -56.82
N ALA A 56 2.22 -20.87 -57.16
CA ALA A 56 1.72 -19.87 -56.22
C ALA A 56 0.24 -20.11 -55.85
N GLN A 57 -0.15 -19.72 -54.63
CA GLN A 57 -1.52 -19.82 -54.12
C GLN A 57 -2.51 -19.10 -55.05
N GLY A 58 -3.65 -19.73 -55.29
CA GLY A 58 -4.73 -19.16 -56.10
C GLY A 58 -4.51 -19.24 -57.61
N THR A 59 -3.39 -19.83 -58.07
CA THR A 59 -3.00 -19.80 -59.49
C THR A 59 -3.27 -21.11 -60.22
N THR A 60 -3.71 -22.15 -59.51
CA THR A 60 -3.90 -23.49 -60.07
C THR A 60 -5.34 -23.95 -60.00
N LYS A 61 -5.67 -24.97 -60.81
CA LYS A 61 -6.94 -25.69 -60.72
C LYS A 61 -6.89 -26.89 -59.77
N ASN A 62 -5.85 -26.97 -58.93
CA ASN A 62 -5.62 -28.11 -58.06
C ASN A 62 -6.64 -28.15 -56.91
N LEU A 63 -7.06 -29.35 -56.50
CA LEU A 63 -7.94 -29.56 -55.35
C LEU A 63 -7.36 -28.98 -54.06
N MET A 64 -6.04 -29.05 -53.90
CA MET A 64 -5.31 -28.55 -52.74
C MET A 64 -4.93 -27.07 -52.88
N ASP A 65 -5.55 -26.32 -53.79
CA ASP A 65 -5.42 -24.86 -53.87
C ASP A 65 -6.70 -24.20 -53.32
N TYR A 66 -6.68 -22.90 -53.05
CA TYR A 66 -7.83 -22.17 -52.53
C TYR A 66 -8.79 -21.68 -53.62
N THR A 67 -8.68 -22.19 -54.85
CA THR A 67 -9.46 -21.73 -56.02
C THR A 67 -10.82 -22.41 -56.19
N GLY A 68 -11.16 -23.43 -55.39
CA GLY A 68 -12.48 -24.09 -55.45
C GLY A 68 -12.63 -25.19 -56.51
N THR A 69 -11.52 -25.63 -57.13
CA THR A 69 -11.49 -26.58 -58.25
C THR A 69 -11.13 -28.01 -57.82
N THR A 70 -11.24 -29.02 -58.69
CA THR A 70 -11.16 -30.44 -58.28
C THR A 70 -10.02 -31.24 -58.92
N ASP A 71 -9.07 -30.61 -59.62
CA ASP A 71 -8.04 -31.36 -60.33
C ASP A 71 -7.00 -31.93 -59.37
N LEU A 72 -6.57 -33.16 -59.62
CA LEU A 72 -5.46 -33.79 -58.90
C LEU A 72 -4.34 -34.11 -59.88
N TRP A 73 -3.12 -33.84 -59.47
CA TRP A 73 -1.93 -34.08 -60.28
C TRP A 73 -1.33 -35.45 -60.00
N LYS A 74 -0.50 -35.95 -60.92
CA LYS A 74 0.02 -37.31 -60.89
C LYS A 74 0.58 -37.72 -59.52
N HIS A 75 1.39 -36.87 -58.89
CA HIS A 75 1.99 -37.18 -57.58
C HIS A 75 0.95 -37.28 -56.44
N GLN A 76 -0.17 -36.56 -56.53
CA GLN A 76 -1.28 -36.66 -55.57
C GLN A 76 -2.10 -37.92 -55.82
N TRP A 77 -2.29 -38.31 -57.09
CA TRP A 77 -2.88 -39.61 -57.43
C TRP A 77 -2.05 -40.77 -56.91
N ASP A 78 -0.73 -40.68 -56.99
CA ASP A 78 0.18 -41.69 -56.44
C ASP A 78 -0.01 -41.83 -54.90
N LEU A 79 -0.16 -40.71 -54.17
CA LEU A 79 -0.41 -40.70 -52.73
C LEU A 79 -1.81 -41.20 -52.32
N ILE A 80 -2.82 -41.01 -53.16
CA ILE A 80 -4.17 -41.57 -52.92
C ILE A 80 -4.16 -43.10 -53.06
N HIS A 81 -3.38 -43.62 -54.00
CA HIS A 81 -3.28 -45.07 -54.22
C HIS A 81 -2.40 -45.78 -53.19
N ASP A 82 -1.33 -45.12 -52.73
CA ASP A 82 -0.40 -45.65 -51.73
C ASP A 82 -0.02 -44.54 -50.71
N PRO A 83 -0.87 -44.27 -49.70
CA PRO A 83 -0.65 -43.20 -48.76
C PRO A 83 0.52 -43.53 -47.83
N LYS A 84 1.62 -42.78 -47.99
CA LYS A 84 2.84 -42.97 -47.20
C LYS A 84 2.67 -42.48 -45.76
N THR A 85 3.12 -43.28 -44.79
CA THR A 85 3.14 -42.88 -43.36
C THR A 85 4.13 -41.73 -43.13
N MET A 86 3.69 -40.58 -42.61
CA MET A 86 4.55 -39.47 -42.21
C MET A 86 5.02 -39.62 -40.75
N LEU A 87 6.33 -39.68 -40.55
CA LEU A 87 6.95 -39.56 -39.24
C LEU A 87 6.84 -38.10 -38.74
N PHE A 88 6.37 -37.89 -37.51
CA PHE A 88 6.22 -36.57 -36.87
C PHE A 88 5.22 -35.60 -37.52
N ALA A 89 4.08 -36.10 -38.02
CA ALA A 89 3.00 -35.26 -38.56
C ALA A 89 2.46 -34.18 -37.60
N TRP A 90 2.67 -34.32 -36.28
CA TRP A 90 2.30 -33.33 -35.26
C TRP A 90 3.20 -32.08 -35.23
N ALA A 91 4.36 -32.10 -35.90
CA ALA A 91 5.29 -30.98 -35.96
C ALA A 91 5.15 -30.13 -37.24
N GLN A 92 4.15 -30.43 -38.07
CA GLN A 92 3.84 -29.67 -39.29
C GLN A 92 3.08 -28.39 -38.93
N ASP A 93 3.30 -27.32 -39.70
CA ASP A 93 2.65 -26.03 -39.48
C ASP A 93 1.12 -26.18 -39.56
N GLU A 94 0.40 -25.63 -38.59
CA GLU A 94 -1.07 -25.65 -38.54
C GLU A 94 -1.67 -24.91 -39.75
N LYS A 95 -0.94 -23.98 -40.39
CA LYS A 95 -1.39 -23.30 -41.61
C LYS A 95 -1.51 -24.22 -42.82
N GLU A 96 -0.74 -25.31 -42.89
CA GLU A 96 -0.86 -26.31 -43.95
C GLU A 96 -2.12 -27.15 -43.84
N ALA A 97 -2.79 -27.11 -42.69
CA ALA A 97 -3.95 -27.92 -42.36
C ALA A 97 -5.27 -27.14 -42.43
N ALA A 98 -5.25 -25.87 -42.84
CA ALA A 98 -6.42 -25.02 -42.90
C ALA A 98 -6.80 -24.71 -44.35
N MET A 99 -8.05 -24.98 -44.73
CA MET A 99 -8.64 -24.36 -45.90
C MET A 99 -9.26 -23.02 -45.52
N ILE A 100 -8.79 -21.97 -46.17
CA ILE A 100 -9.44 -20.66 -46.14
C ILE A 100 -10.57 -20.71 -47.17
N ALA A 101 -11.80 -20.39 -46.75
CA ALA A 101 -12.88 -20.13 -47.71
C ALA A 101 -12.34 -19.08 -48.68
N SER A 102 -12.45 -19.28 -49.99
CA SER A 102 -12.19 -18.19 -50.93
C SER A 102 -13.31 -17.13 -50.86
N SER A 103 -13.49 -16.54 -49.68
CA SER A 103 -14.16 -15.27 -49.47
C SER A 103 -13.20 -14.09 -49.59
N ASP A 104 -11.89 -14.33 -49.77
CA ASP A 104 -10.92 -13.27 -50.08
C ASP A 104 -10.95 -12.89 -51.57
N THR A 105 -12.16 -12.61 -52.05
CA THR A 105 -12.40 -11.90 -53.30
C THR A 105 -12.71 -10.44 -52.95
N GLY A 106 -11.66 -9.63 -52.86
CA GLY A 106 -11.73 -8.19 -53.13
C GLY A 106 -12.71 -7.35 -52.31
N LYS A 107 -12.80 -7.52 -50.98
CA LYS A 107 -13.51 -6.54 -50.15
C LYS A 107 -12.58 -5.37 -49.83
N PHE A 108 -12.97 -4.16 -50.21
CA PHE A 108 -12.34 -2.95 -49.66
C PHE A 108 -12.72 -2.82 -48.19
N GLU A 109 -11.74 -2.62 -47.31
CA GLU A 109 -11.94 -2.50 -45.86
C GLU A 109 -11.19 -1.29 -45.26
N ILE A 110 -11.75 -0.77 -44.16
CA ILE A 110 -11.14 0.17 -43.22
C ILE A 110 -11.32 -0.37 -41.79
N SER A 111 -10.30 -0.26 -40.94
CA SER A 111 -10.35 -0.80 -39.57
C SER A 111 -9.73 0.15 -38.54
N ILE A 112 -10.27 0.15 -37.31
CA ILE A 112 -9.67 0.84 -36.16
C ILE A 112 -8.45 0.04 -35.70
N SER A 113 -7.30 0.71 -35.64
CA SER A 113 -6.04 0.14 -35.17
C SER A 113 -5.74 0.49 -33.71
N GLU A 114 -6.21 1.65 -33.24
CA GLU A 114 -6.04 2.12 -31.86
C GLU A 114 -7.17 3.10 -31.52
N MET A 115 -7.72 3.05 -30.31
CA MET A 115 -8.74 3.99 -29.83
C MET A 115 -8.53 4.31 -28.35
N ASN A 116 -8.53 5.59 -27.99
CA ASN A 116 -8.58 6.04 -26.60
C ASN A 116 -9.95 6.66 -26.29
N VAL A 117 -10.62 6.11 -25.28
CA VAL A 117 -11.94 6.53 -24.80
C VAL A 117 -11.91 7.22 -23.43
N GLU A 118 -10.74 7.60 -22.92
CA GLU A 118 -10.60 8.41 -21.71
C GLU A 118 -10.88 9.91 -21.99
N PHE A 119 -12.12 10.22 -22.40
CA PHE A 119 -12.55 11.59 -22.66
C PHE A 119 -14.02 11.84 -22.29
N ALA A 120 -14.37 13.11 -22.15
CA ALA A 120 -15.74 13.62 -22.13
C ALA A 120 -15.74 15.04 -22.72
N PRO A 121 -16.90 15.61 -23.09
CA PRO A 121 -16.95 16.99 -23.54
C PRO A 121 -16.29 17.97 -22.56
N GLY A 122 -15.28 18.70 -23.05
CA GLY A 122 -14.47 19.64 -22.27
C GLY A 122 -13.31 19.00 -21.52
N ILE A 123 -13.16 17.67 -21.54
CA ILE A 123 -12.12 16.90 -20.85
C ILE A 123 -11.47 15.92 -21.82
N GLY A 124 -10.28 16.28 -22.33
CA GLY A 124 -9.52 15.44 -23.25
C GLY A 124 -10.16 15.32 -24.64
N GLU A 125 -9.68 14.36 -25.42
CA GLU A 125 -10.17 14.07 -26.78
C GLU A 125 -10.14 12.56 -27.01
N MET A 126 -11.16 12.04 -27.67
CA MET A 126 -11.14 10.73 -28.29
C MET A 126 -10.09 10.74 -29.40
N LYS A 127 -9.11 9.84 -29.32
CA LYS A 127 -8.12 9.64 -30.39
C LYS A 127 -8.33 8.28 -31.01
N LEU A 128 -8.51 8.25 -32.31
CA LEU A 128 -8.85 7.06 -33.09
C LEU A 128 -7.91 6.94 -34.27
N LYS A 129 -7.07 5.91 -34.29
CA LYS A 129 -6.22 5.59 -35.44
C LYS A 129 -6.85 4.51 -36.28
N TYR A 130 -6.84 4.68 -37.60
CA TYR A 130 -7.35 3.70 -38.55
C TYR A 130 -6.27 3.25 -39.53
N LYS A 131 -6.51 2.10 -40.16
CA LYS A 131 -5.72 1.55 -41.25
C LYS A 131 -6.65 0.97 -42.32
N LEU A 132 -6.21 1.04 -43.57
CA LEU A 132 -6.90 0.41 -44.69
C LEU A 132 -6.37 -1.02 -44.91
N GLY A 133 -7.22 -1.90 -45.44
CA GLY A 133 -6.80 -3.21 -45.93
C GLY A 133 -5.96 -3.09 -47.21
N ASP A 134 -5.23 -4.15 -47.55
CA ASP A 134 -4.28 -4.09 -48.67
C ASP A 134 -4.96 -3.89 -50.03
N SER A 135 -6.11 -4.53 -50.27
CA SER A 135 -6.94 -4.30 -51.47
C SER A 135 -7.42 -2.84 -51.58
N THR A 136 -7.74 -2.20 -50.45
CA THR A 136 -8.16 -0.80 -50.38
C THR A 136 -7.01 0.17 -50.66
N LYS A 137 -5.79 -0.14 -50.22
CA LYS A 137 -4.61 0.68 -50.52
C LYS A 137 -4.29 0.67 -52.01
N VAL A 138 -4.34 -0.52 -52.63
CA VAL A 138 -4.14 -0.67 -54.08
C VAL A 138 -5.19 0.12 -54.87
N LEU A 139 -6.43 0.19 -54.37
CA LEU A 139 -7.47 1.03 -54.96
C LEU A 139 -7.13 2.52 -54.92
N LEU A 140 -6.70 3.04 -53.76
CA LEU A 140 -6.31 4.45 -53.63
C LEU A 140 -5.16 4.82 -54.57
N GLU A 141 -4.18 3.92 -54.75
CA GLU A 141 -3.07 4.14 -55.67
C GLU A 141 -3.49 4.10 -57.13
N ARG A 142 -4.41 3.19 -57.50
CA ARG A 142 -4.89 3.05 -58.88
C ARG A 142 -5.76 4.21 -59.32
N TYR A 143 -6.53 4.80 -58.40
CA TYR A 143 -7.47 5.89 -58.65
C TYR A 143 -7.05 7.16 -57.87
N SER A 144 -5.79 7.56 -58.01
CA SER A 144 -5.22 8.70 -57.26
C SER A 144 -5.80 10.07 -57.63
N GLU A 145 -6.52 10.16 -58.74
CA GLU A 145 -7.19 11.39 -59.21
C GLU A 145 -8.62 11.55 -58.65
N GLU A 146 -9.13 10.54 -57.94
CA GLU A 146 -10.44 10.58 -57.30
C GLU A 146 -10.32 11.12 -55.86
N ASP A 147 -11.26 11.98 -55.45
CA ASP A 147 -11.28 12.61 -54.13
C ASP A 147 -11.82 11.67 -53.05
N PHE A 148 -11.04 10.64 -52.69
CA PHE A 148 -11.41 9.75 -51.60
C PHE A 148 -11.31 10.43 -50.23
N LEU A 149 -12.37 10.29 -49.44
CA LEU A 149 -12.48 10.76 -48.07
C LEU A 149 -12.60 9.57 -47.11
N THR A 150 -11.87 9.64 -46.01
CA THR A 150 -12.18 8.85 -44.82
C THR A 150 -13.13 9.63 -43.95
N LYS A 151 -14.28 9.03 -43.62
CA LYS A 151 -15.30 9.61 -42.75
C LYS A 151 -15.41 8.83 -41.45
N MET A 152 -15.62 9.55 -40.35
CA MET A 152 -15.94 9.01 -39.03
C MET A 152 -17.33 9.46 -38.63
N PHE A 153 -18.18 8.51 -38.27
CA PHE A 153 -19.54 8.74 -37.83
C PHE A 153 -19.70 8.32 -36.37
N VAL A 154 -20.47 9.10 -35.61
CA VAL A 154 -20.87 8.74 -34.25
C VAL A 154 -22.39 8.80 -34.15
N PHE A 155 -22.98 7.75 -33.61
CA PHE A 155 -24.41 7.60 -33.43
C PHE A 155 -24.75 7.40 -31.95
N ASP A 156 -25.92 7.89 -31.54
CA ASP A 156 -26.46 7.63 -30.21
C ASP A 156 -26.96 6.19 -30.06
N LYS A 157 -27.40 5.83 -28.85
CA LYS A 157 -27.98 4.50 -28.55
C LYS A 157 -29.23 4.15 -29.36
N ASN A 158 -29.91 5.14 -29.95
CA ASN A 158 -31.08 4.95 -30.80
C ASN A 158 -30.70 4.86 -32.29
N GLY A 159 -29.41 4.99 -32.61
CA GLY A 159 -28.89 5.00 -33.98
C GLY A 159 -29.02 6.34 -34.69
N GLN A 160 -29.34 7.45 -34.02
CA GLN A 160 -29.35 8.77 -34.62
C GLN A 160 -27.93 9.28 -34.79
N LYS A 161 -27.57 9.80 -35.99
CA LYS A 161 -26.26 10.43 -36.22
C LYS A 161 -26.11 11.68 -35.36
N LEU A 162 -25.05 11.72 -34.55
CA LEU A 162 -24.70 12.87 -33.72
C LEU A 162 -23.56 13.69 -34.34
N TYR A 163 -22.55 13.00 -34.88
CA TYR A 163 -21.32 13.63 -35.34
C TYR A 163 -20.79 12.97 -36.61
N GLU A 164 -20.19 13.78 -37.47
CA GLU A 164 -19.51 13.38 -38.68
C GLU A 164 -18.22 14.20 -38.80
N ALA A 165 -17.11 13.53 -39.10
CA ALA A 165 -15.85 14.16 -39.46
C ALA A 165 -15.31 13.50 -40.73
N GLU A 166 -14.67 14.29 -41.58
CA GLU A 166 -14.07 13.82 -42.82
C GLU A 166 -12.63 14.32 -42.97
N LYS A 167 -11.81 13.51 -43.64
CA LYS A 167 -10.42 13.82 -44.00
C LYS A 167 -10.09 13.17 -45.34
N GLU A 168 -9.07 13.68 -46.01
CA GLU A 168 -8.49 13.01 -47.18
C GLU A 168 -8.07 11.58 -46.84
N ALA A 169 -8.38 10.64 -47.74
CA ALA A 169 -8.08 9.24 -47.54
C ALA A 169 -6.58 8.97 -47.62
N THR A 170 -6.08 8.19 -46.67
CA THR A 170 -4.68 7.76 -46.58
C THR A 170 -4.64 6.30 -46.13
N ALA A 171 -3.52 5.61 -46.41
CA ALA A 171 -3.35 4.20 -46.03
C ALA A 171 -3.53 3.93 -44.51
N ALA A 172 -3.25 4.95 -43.69
CA ALA A 172 -3.55 5.00 -42.27
C ALA A 172 -3.64 6.45 -41.81
N GLY A 173 -4.49 6.73 -40.82
CA GLY A 173 -4.69 8.08 -40.30
C GLY A 173 -5.25 8.11 -38.88
N GLU A 174 -5.53 9.33 -38.38
CA GLU A 174 -6.03 9.55 -37.03
C GLU A 174 -7.16 10.58 -37.01
N PHE A 175 -8.22 10.31 -36.24
CA PHE A 175 -9.23 11.28 -35.84
C PHE A 175 -9.03 11.68 -34.37
N ALA A 176 -9.22 12.95 -34.09
CA ALA A 176 -9.27 13.50 -32.73
C ALA A 176 -10.58 14.27 -32.57
N TRP A 177 -11.33 13.99 -31.50
CA TRP A 177 -12.62 14.62 -31.26
C TRP A 177 -12.87 14.84 -29.76
N ASN A 178 -13.28 16.05 -29.40
CA ASN A 178 -13.51 16.45 -28.01
C ASN A 178 -14.94 16.19 -27.51
N GLY A 179 -15.81 15.55 -28.31
CA GLY A 179 -17.19 15.21 -27.91
C GLY A 179 -18.24 16.30 -28.17
N TYR A 180 -17.88 17.46 -28.74
CA TYR A 180 -18.85 18.49 -29.15
C TYR A 180 -19.27 18.33 -30.63
N PHE A 181 -20.52 18.65 -30.94
CA PHE A 181 -21.10 18.55 -32.28
C PHE A 181 -22.16 19.64 -32.53
N GLY A 182 -22.80 19.60 -33.71
CA GLY A 182 -23.82 20.57 -34.13
C GLY A 182 -23.26 21.94 -34.51
N ASP A 183 -24.17 22.89 -34.78
CA ASP A 183 -23.82 24.23 -35.27
C ASP A 183 -22.93 24.99 -34.28
N LYS A 184 -21.69 25.27 -34.69
CA LYS A 184 -20.67 25.95 -33.88
C LYS A 184 -20.30 25.18 -32.60
N ASN A 185 -20.39 23.84 -32.59
CA ASN A 185 -20.04 22.98 -31.45
C ASN A 185 -20.85 23.32 -30.17
N LYS A 186 -22.13 23.64 -30.33
CA LYS A 186 -23.02 23.97 -29.22
C LYS A 186 -23.59 22.75 -28.50
N ASP A 187 -23.68 21.62 -29.21
CA ASP A 187 -24.18 20.36 -28.66
C ASP A 187 -23.00 19.50 -28.21
N SER A 188 -23.23 18.57 -27.27
CA SER A 188 -22.18 17.71 -26.75
C SER A 188 -22.70 16.32 -26.42
N LEU A 189 -21.80 15.35 -26.36
CA LEU A 189 -22.14 14.02 -25.85
C LEU A 189 -22.67 14.13 -24.42
N VAL A 190 -23.68 13.32 -24.12
CA VAL A 190 -24.32 13.23 -22.80
C VAL A 190 -24.32 11.76 -22.44
N TYR A 191 -23.76 11.40 -21.28
CA TYR A 191 -23.51 10.00 -20.90
C TYR A 191 -24.76 9.12 -21.01
N GLU A 192 -25.93 9.67 -20.67
CA GLU A 192 -27.25 9.04 -20.73
C GLU A 192 -27.71 8.63 -22.14
N ASN A 193 -27.11 9.24 -23.18
CA ASN A 193 -27.38 8.91 -24.59
C ASN A 193 -26.48 7.80 -25.12
N GLY A 194 -25.52 7.33 -24.31
CA GLY A 194 -24.69 6.19 -24.63
C GLY A 194 -25.37 4.83 -24.36
N PRO A 195 -24.68 3.72 -24.69
CA PRO A 195 -23.37 3.72 -25.33
C PRO A 195 -23.47 4.17 -26.80
N PHE A 196 -22.39 4.73 -27.34
CA PHE A 196 -22.35 5.34 -28.67
C PHE A 196 -21.76 4.39 -29.68
N ASN A 197 -22.32 4.35 -30.89
CA ASN A 197 -21.74 3.60 -32.00
C ASN A 197 -20.79 4.50 -32.77
N LEU A 198 -19.59 3.99 -33.07
CA LEU A 198 -18.62 4.65 -33.91
C LEU A 198 -18.30 3.76 -35.10
N SER A 199 -18.36 4.36 -36.30
CA SER A 199 -18.00 3.68 -37.54
C SER A 199 -17.19 4.56 -38.47
N LEU A 200 -16.41 3.88 -39.33
CA LEU A 200 -15.61 4.50 -40.36
C LEU A 200 -16.12 4.13 -41.75
N ALA A 201 -16.01 5.08 -42.68
CA ALA A 201 -16.25 4.82 -44.09
C ALA A 201 -15.11 5.39 -44.94
N LEU A 202 -14.84 4.73 -46.06
CA LEU A 202 -14.07 5.29 -47.16
C LEU A 202 -15.04 5.55 -48.31
N THR A 203 -15.14 6.80 -48.75
CA THR A 203 -16.06 7.21 -49.82
C THR A 203 -15.45 8.27 -50.72
N ASN A 204 -15.77 8.23 -52.01
CA ASN A 204 -15.61 9.38 -52.92
C ASN A 204 -16.96 9.87 -53.49
N ALA A 205 -18.06 9.37 -52.95
CA ALA A 205 -19.42 9.79 -53.27
C ALA A 205 -20.06 10.55 -52.10
N ASP A 206 -20.98 11.47 -52.41
CA ASP A 206 -21.79 12.16 -51.41
C ASP A 206 -22.76 11.18 -50.74
N SER A 207 -22.71 11.10 -49.41
CA SER A 207 -23.43 10.11 -48.62
C SER A 207 -24.31 10.81 -47.58
N SER A 208 -25.63 10.83 -47.81
CA SER A 208 -26.62 11.39 -46.88
C SER A 208 -26.96 10.40 -45.75
N ILE A 209 -25.97 10.00 -44.96
CA ILE A 209 -26.17 9.06 -43.84
C ILE A 209 -26.78 9.83 -42.67
N THR A 210 -27.97 9.43 -42.24
CA THR A 210 -28.68 10.12 -41.15
C THR A 210 -28.91 9.25 -39.92
N ASN A 211 -28.92 7.93 -40.11
CA ASN A 211 -29.08 6.97 -39.03
C ASN A 211 -28.19 5.72 -39.21
N TRP A 212 -28.08 4.93 -38.14
CA TRP A 212 -27.26 3.72 -38.06
C TRP A 212 -27.68 2.62 -39.03
N GLN A 213 -28.98 2.50 -39.28
CA GLN A 213 -29.50 1.50 -40.22
C GLN A 213 -29.10 1.87 -41.66
N ASP A 214 -29.16 3.14 -42.04
CA ASP A 214 -28.66 3.63 -43.34
C ASP A 214 -27.19 3.24 -43.53
N PHE A 215 -26.37 3.36 -42.47
CA PHE A 215 -24.96 3.00 -42.52
C PHE A 215 -24.74 1.49 -42.72
N ASN A 216 -25.48 0.64 -42.00
CA ASN A 216 -25.37 -0.82 -42.11
C ASN A 216 -25.90 -1.39 -43.43
N ASP A 217 -26.92 -0.75 -44.00
CA ASP A 217 -27.53 -1.17 -45.26
C ASP A 217 -26.69 -0.76 -46.49
N TRP A 218 -25.66 0.07 -46.30
CA TRP A 218 -24.82 0.61 -47.37
C TRP A 218 -23.46 -0.10 -47.46
N ALA A 219 -23.36 -1.03 -48.40
CA ALA A 219 -22.08 -1.49 -48.95
C ALA A 219 -22.20 -1.50 -50.47
N TYR A 220 -21.60 -0.51 -51.15
CA TYR A 220 -21.70 -0.39 -52.60
C TYR A 220 -20.34 -0.09 -53.24
N GLU A 221 -19.98 -0.95 -54.19
CA GLU A 221 -18.94 -0.70 -55.18
C GLU A 221 -19.65 -0.57 -56.53
N THR A 222 -19.55 0.60 -57.18
CA THR A 222 -20.10 0.78 -58.53
C THR A 222 -19.01 1.28 -59.47
N PHE A 223 -18.67 0.45 -60.44
CA PHE A 223 -17.73 0.78 -61.51
C PHE A 223 -18.50 1.39 -62.69
N VAL A 224 -18.15 2.62 -63.11
CA VAL A 224 -18.77 3.29 -64.26
C VAL A 224 -17.68 3.83 -65.19
N GLY A 225 -17.25 3.02 -66.16
CA GLY A 225 -16.23 3.43 -67.13
C GLY A 225 -14.86 3.63 -66.48
N ASP A 226 -14.23 4.80 -66.69
CA ASP A 226 -12.94 5.18 -66.10
C ASP A 226 -13.07 5.82 -64.69
N SER A 227 -14.31 6.02 -64.21
CA SER A 227 -14.59 6.60 -62.89
C SER A 227 -15.12 5.53 -61.93
N LEU A 228 -14.75 5.66 -60.67
CA LEU A 228 -15.10 4.71 -59.61
C LEU A 228 -15.97 5.40 -58.56
N ASN A 229 -17.10 4.83 -58.17
CA ASN A 229 -17.81 5.24 -56.95
C ASN A 229 -17.68 4.11 -55.93
N VAL A 230 -16.95 4.38 -54.84
CA VAL A 230 -16.79 3.42 -53.75
C VAL A 230 -17.40 4.00 -52.49
N PHE A 231 -18.23 3.19 -51.85
CA PHE A 231 -18.63 3.38 -50.47
C PHE A 231 -18.36 2.07 -49.74
N THR A 232 -17.21 2.00 -49.05
CA THR A 232 -16.91 0.88 -48.17
C THR A 232 -17.00 1.34 -46.72
N THR A 233 -17.70 0.54 -45.91
CA THR A 233 -17.83 0.72 -44.47
C THR A 233 -16.91 -0.26 -43.77
N GLY A 234 -16.40 0.16 -42.62
CA GLY A 234 -15.60 -0.72 -41.79
C GLY A 234 -15.51 -0.27 -40.35
N CYS A 235 -15.43 -1.28 -39.48
CA CYS A 235 -15.33 -1.21 -38.03
C CYS A 235 -16.51 -0.55 -37.30
N ASP A 236 -17.34 -1.39 -36.69
CA ASP A 236 -18.37 -0.99 -35.73
C ASP A 236 -17.85 -1.22 -34.30
N THR A 237 -17.62 -0.14 -33.57
CA THR A 237 -17.25 -0.22 -32.16
C THR A 237 -18.20 0.60 -31.30
N ILE A 238 -18.33 0.17 -30.05
CA ILE A 238 -19.20 0.82 -29.07
C ILE A 238 -18.31 1.45 -28.01
N PHE A 239 -18.55 2.71 -27.67
CA PHE A 239 -17.83 3.39 -26.61
C PHE A 239 -18.75 4.13 -25.65
N THR A 240 -18.22 4.43 -24.47
CA THR A 240 -18.83 5.33 -23.48
C THR A 240 -17.87 6.47 -23.17
N ILE A 241 -18.41 7.61 -22.74
CA ILE A 241 -17.61 8.73 -22.25
C ILE A 241 -17.37 8.62 -20.74
N LEU A 242 -16.39 9.35 -20.23
CA LEU A 242 -16.14 9.46 -18.79
C LEU A 242 -17.37 10.04 -18.07
N THR A 243 -17.70 9.46 -16.92
CA THR A 243 -18.76 9.95 -16.03
C THR A 243 -18.40 9.76 -14.56
N GLY A 244 -19.17 10.38 -13.67
CA GLY A 244 -19.07 10.24 -12.22
C GLY A 244 -17.64 10.40 -11.70
N ALA A 245 -17.19 9.43 -10.88
CA ALA A 245 -15.88 9.48 -10.25
C ALA A 245 -14.72 9.55 -11.24
N HIS A 246 -14.81 8.88 -12.39
CA HIS A 246 -13.72 8.86 -13.37
C HIS A 246 -13.60 10.22 -14.08
N LEU A 247 -14.71 10.84 -14.44
CA LEU A 247 -14.72 12.20 -15.00
C LEU A 247 -14.11 13.21 -14.03
N GLU A 248 -14.60 13.21 -12.78
CA GLU A 248 -14.09 14.08 -11.72
C GLU A 248 -12.59 13.87 -11.49
N TRP A 249 -12.14 12.63 -11.46
CA TRP A 249 -10.72 12.29 -11.34
C TRP A 249 -9.90 12.92 -12.46
N VAL A 250 -10.25 12.67 -13.72
CA VAL A 250 -9.49 13.18 -14.88
C VAL A 250 -9.54 14.72 -14.96
N ALA A 251 -10.66 15.33 -14.59
CA ALA A 251 -10.83 16.79 -14.57
C ALA A 251 -10.02 17.51 -13.47
N ASN A 252 -9.68 16.82 -12.38
CA ASN A 252 -9.10 17.43 -11.18
C ASN A 252 -7.65 16.97 -10.89
N LYS A 253 -6.83 16.83 -11.94
CA LYS A 253 -5.41 16.39 -11.84
C LYS A 253 -4.58 17.20 -10.83
N ASP A 254 -4.90 18.47 -10.65
CA ASP A 254 -4.24 19.40 -9.74
C ASP A 254 -4.39 19.02 -8.25
N ILE A 255 -5.50 18.37 -7.89
CA ILE A 255 -5.81 18.02 -6.49
C ILE A 255 -5.91 16.52 -6.23
N GLN A 256 -5.75 15.66 -7.24
CA GLN A 256 -5.65 14.20 -7.06
C GLN A 256 -4.59 13.81 -6.01
N GLY A 257 -3.50 14.59 -5.87
CA GLY A 257 -2.45 14.34 -4.88
C GLY A 257 -2.92 14.32 -3.42
N TYR A 258 -4.14 14.81 -3.16
CA TYR A 258 -4.76 14.76 -1.84
C TYR A 258 -5.56 13.49 -1.58
N VAL A 259 -5.79 12.64 -2.58
CA VAL A 259 -6.40 11.31 -2.37
C VAL A 259 -5.33 10.33 -1.91
N TYR A 260 -5.60 9.60 -0.82
CA TYR A 260 -4.66 8.62 -0.28
C TYR A 260 -5.28 7.22 -0.11
N PRO A 261 -4.70 6.18 -0.74
CA PRO A 261 -3.69 6.23 -1.80
C PRO A 261 -4.17 7.02 -3.05
N LYS A 262 -3.22 7.54 -3.83
CA LYS A 262 -3.53 8.37 -5.02
C LYS A 262 -3.94 7.47 -6.20
N THR A 263 -5.16 6.91 -6.16
CA THR A 263 -5.71 6.07 -7.23
C THR A 263 -7.18 6.43 -7.53
N LEU A 264 -7.63 6.13 -8.76
CA LEU A 264 -9.04 6.30 -9.15
C LEU A 264 -9.96 5.40 -8.32
N ASP A 265 -9.54 4.16 -8.04
CA ASP A 265 -10.35 3.21 -7.26
C ASP A 265 -10.57 3.72 -5.83
N ASP A 266 -9.52 4.24 -5.20
CA ASP A 266 -9.62 4.85 -3.87
C ASP A 266 -10.51 6.10 -3.90
N TYR A 267 -10.35 6.96 -4.91
CA TYR A 267 -11.23 8.12 -5.07
C TYR A 267 -12.70 7.70 -5.26
N THR A 268 -12.97 6.71 -6.10
CA THR A 268 -14.32 6.19 -6.36
C THR A 268 -14.98 5.72 -5.06
N ARG A 269 -14.24 4.94 -4.25
CA ARG A 269 -14.71 4.51 -2.93
C ARG A 269 -14.99 5.68 -2.00
N TYR A 270 -14.09 6.67 -1.93
CA TYR A 270 -14.29 7.81 -1.04
C TYR A 270 -15.41 8.73 -1.51
N ARG A 271 -15.56 8.92 -2.83
CA ARG A 271 -16.57 9.78 -3.43
C ARG A 271 -17.95 9.44 -2.92
N GLU A 272 -18.34 8.17 -2.91
CA GLU A 272 -19.65 7.74 -2.40
C GLU A 272 -19.93 8.21 -0.97
N ILE A 273 -18.91 8.16 -0.11
CA ILE A 273 -19.01 8.56 1.30
C ILE A 273 -19.01 10.10 1.42
N TYR A 274 -18.19 10.80 0.64
CA TYR A 274 -18.19 12.27 0.62
C TYR A 274 -19.52 12.83 0.12
N MET A 275 -20.12 12.21 -0.89
CA MET A 275 -21.41 12.61 -1.45
C MET A 275 -22.58 12.42 -0.47
N SER A 276 -22.39 11.70 0.65
CA SER A 276 -23.40 11.64 1.71
C SER A 276 -23.51 12.93 2.55
N TYR A 277 -22.60 13.89 2.35
CA TYR A 277 -22.61 15.18 3.04
C TYR A 277 -23.31 16.21 2.15
N ALA A 278 -24.31 16.89 2.68
CA ALA A 278 -25.20 17.77 1.91
C ALA A 278 -24.47 18.94 1.22
N GLY A 279 -23.41 19.48 1.84
CA GLY A 279 -22.60 20.53 1.21
C GLY A 279 -21.76 20.01 0.05
N VAL A 280 -21.29 18.75 0.12
CA VAL A 280 -20.54 18.11 -0.97
C VAL A 280 -21.47 17.76 -2.12
N GLU A 281 -22.65 17.20 -1.83
CA GLU A 281 -23.67 16.92 -2.83
C GLU A 281 -24.06 18.19 -3.59
N LYS A 282 -24.26 19.31 -2.87
CA LYS A 282 -24.56 20.62 -3.46
C LYS A 282 -23.43 21.15 -4.35
N ALA A 283 -22.18 20.92 -3.99
CA ALA A 283 -21.02 21.30 -4.80
C ALA A 283 -20.85 20.42 -6.05
N GLY A 284 -21.61 19.32 -6.16
CA GLY A 284 -21.59 18.41 -7.31
C GLY A 284 -20.55 17.29 -7.19
N SER A 285 -19.38 17.57 -6.61
CA SER A 285 -18.35 16.57 -6.34
C SER A 285 -17.52 16.86 -5.09
N PRO A 286 -16.83 15.86 -4.52
CA PRO A 286 -15.85 16.07 -3.44
C PRO A 286 -14.74 17.05 -3.81
N PHE A 287 -14.28 17.02 -5.06
CA PHE A 287 -13.21 17.89 -5.55
C PHE A 287 -13.66 19.34 -5.69
N ASP A 288 -14.86 19.57 -6.21
CA ASP A 288 -15.43 20.91 -6.30
C ASP A 288 -15.66 21.50 -4.91
N TYR A 289 -16.21 20.70 -3.99
CA TYR A 289 -16.36 21.11 -2.60
C TYR A 289 -15.04 21.56 -1.98
N ILE A 290 -13.96 20.79 -2.16
CA ILE A 290 -12.63 21.15 -1.66
C ILE A 290 -12.13 22.45 -2.30
N LYS A 291 -12.28 22.63 -3.62
CA LYS A 291 -11.84 23.84 -4.32
C LYS A 291 -12.58 25.10 -3.85
N GLU A 292 -13.88 24.98 -3.57
CA GLU A 292 -14.72 26.09 -3.12
C GLU A 292 -14.52 26.44 -1.64
N ASN A 293 -14.25 25.43 -0.80
CA ASN A 293 -14.31 25.57 0.66
C ASN A 293 -12.94 25.52 1.36
N THR A 294 -11.84 25.38 0.60
CA THR A 294 -10.48 25.39 1.16
C THR A 294 -9.63 26.52 0.60
N LYS A 295 -8.65 26.93 1.39
CA LYS A 295 -7.65 27.94 0.99
C LYS A 295 -6.29 27.62 1.57
N ARG A 296 -5.24 28.14 0.93
CA ARG A 296 -3.87 28.05 1.45
C ARG A 296 -3.65 29.11 2.50
N VAL A 297 -3.10 28.71 3.65
CA VAL A 297 -2.69 29.62 4.72
C VAL A 297 -1.23 29.38 5.10
N ASP A 298 -0.52 30.45 5.46
CA ASP A 298 0.82 30.34 6.06
C ASP A 298 0.69 30.07 7.55
N PHE A 299 1.13 28.89 7.97
CA PHE A 299 1.17 28.51 9.37
C PHE A 299 2.52 27.86 9.65
N PHE A 300 3.25 28.39 10.65
CA PHE A 300 4.64 28.01 10.95
C PHE A 300 5.56 28.00 9.71
N GLY A 301 5.37 28.92 8.77
CA GLY A 301 6.19 29.04 7.56
C GLY A 301 5.96 27.95 6.52
N LYS A 302 4.85 27.19 6.63
CA LYS A 302 4.38 26.22 5.63
C LYS A 302 3.05 26.68 5.05
N GLN A 303 2.92 26.60 3.73
CA GLN A 303 1.64 26.73 3.05
C GLN A 303 0.83 25.44 3.22
N VAL A 304 -0.22 25.49 4.03
CA VAL A 304 -1.15 24.37 4.26
C VAL A 304 -2.49 24.66 3.61
N LEU A 305 -3.05 23.70 2.90
CA LEU A 305 -4.41 23.78 2.34
C LEU A 305 -5.39 23.30 3.41
N VAL A 306 -6.30 24.17 3.84
CA VAL A 306 -7.25 23.90 4.94
C VAL A 306 -8.63 24.47 4.62
N HIS A 307 -9.64 23.96 5.30
CA HIS A 307 -11.01 24.49 5.22
C HIS A 307 -11.06 25.97 5.64
N ASN A 308 -11.97 26.74 5.05
CA ASN A 308 -12.16 28.16 5.36
C ASN A 308 -12.43 28.42 6.85
N GLU A 309 -13.20 27.55 7.52
CA GLU A 309 -13.42 27.61 8.98
C GLU A 309 -12.16 27.27 9.77
N PHE A 310 -11.41 26.23 9.39
CA PHE A 310 -10.19 25.85 10.10
C PHE A 310 -9.07 26.88 9.92
N ALA A 311 -9.05 27.60 8.81
CA ALA A 311 -8.16 28.74 8.62
C ALA A 311 -8.35 29.84 9.68
N LYS A 312 -9.58 30.08 10.16
CA LYS A 312 -9.85 31.04 11.24
C LYS A 312 -9.22 30.56 12.55
N VAL A 313 -9.30 29.26 12.82
CA VAL A 313 -8.66 28.62 13.98
C VAL A 313 -7.14 28.81 13.92
N LEU A 314 -6.51 28.49 12.79
CA LEU A 314 -5.07 28.64 12.63
C LEU A 314 -4.59 30.10 12.80
N GLU A 315 -5.38 31.07 12.36
CA GLU A 315 -5.07 32.50 12.56
C GLU A 315 -5.17 32.91 14.04
N SER A 316 -6.18 32.41 14.76
CA SER A 316 -6.32 32.61 16.21
C SER A 316 -5.15 31.99 16.98
N VAL A 317 -4.77 30.75 16.65
CA VAL A 317 -3.61 30.05 17.23
C VAL A 317 -2.33 30.84 16.98
N LYS A 318 -2.10 31.29 15.74
CA LYS A 318 -0.93 32.11 15.37
C LYS A 318 -0.86 33.39 16.19
N THR A 319 -2.00 34.08 16.33
CA THR A 319 -2.10 35.32 17.12
C THR A 319 -1.78 35.08 18.60
N SER A 320 -2.37 34.04 19.20
CA SER A 320 -2.14 33.65 20.59
C SER A 320 -0.66 33.34 20.87
N LEU A 321 -0.04 32.51 20.03
CA LEU A 321 1.36 32.12 20.18
C LEU A 321 2.35 33.26 19.88
N THR A 322 1.98 34.18 18.98
CA THR A 322 2.78 35.38 18.72
C THR A 322 2.75 36.31 19.93
N THR A 323 1.57 36.48 20.55
CA THR A 323 1.40 37.27 21.77
C THR A 323 2.20 36.70 22.94
N LYS A 324 2.27 35.37 23.06
CA LYS A 324 3.13 34.66 24.04
C LYS A 324 4.62 34.71 23.71
N GLY A 325 5.03 35.21 22.54
CA GLY A 325 6.43 35.28 22.13
C GLY A 325 7.07 33.94 21.73
N VAL A 326 6.28 32.86 21.56
CA VAL A 326 6.78 31.51 21.27
C VAL A 326 6.65 31.11 19.80
N TYR A 327 5.88 31.86 18.99
CA TYR A 327 5.57 31.50 17.60
C TYR A 327 6.82 31.32 16.72
N THR A 328 7.82 32.18 16.85
CA THR A 328 9.06 32.08 16.06
C THR A 328 9.83 30.80 16.36
N THR A 329 9.96 30.44 17.65
CA THR A 329 10.62 29.18 18.07
C THR A 329 9.87 27.96 17.55
N LEU A 330 8.54 27.96 17.66
CA LEU A 330 7.70 26.90 17.13
C LEU A 330 7.72 26.82 15.60
N THR A 331 7.88 27.95 14.91
CA THR A 331 8.06 27.99 13.45
C THR A 331 9.30 27.21 13.04
N SER A 332 10.46 27.48 13.67
CA SER A 332 11.70 26.73 13.41
C SER A 332 11.53 25.23 13.64
N LYS A 333 10.73 24.85 14.65
CA LYS A 333 10.47 23.48 15.03
C LYS A 333 9.54 22.74 14.03
N TYR A 334 8.47 23.41 13.57
CA TYR A 334 7.36 22.76 12.87
C TYR A 334 7.25 23.01 11.37
N LYS A 335 8.03 23.94 10.81
CA LYS A 335 7.95 24.33 9.38
C LYS A 335 7.82 23.17 8.40
N ASN A 336 8.53 22.08 8.63
CA ASN A 336 8.55 20.91 7.74
C ASN A 336 7.85 19.67 8.34
N GLN A 337 7.05 19.86 9.38
CA GLN A 337 6.61 18.78 10.28
C GLN A 337 5.10 18.82 10.52
N MET A 338 4.32 19.26 9.52
CA MET A 338 2.86 19.30 9.59
C MET A 338 2.22 18.48 8.48
N GLY A 339 1.15 17.77 8.82
CA GLY A 339 0.22 17.18 7.87
C GLY A 339 -0.51 18.26 7.06
N THR A 340 -1.27 17.81 6.07
CA THR A 340 -2.11 18.67 5.21
C THR A 340 -3.42 17.94 4.95
N LEU A 341 -4.37 18.62 4.30
CA LEU A 341 -5.57 17.99 3.74
C LEU A 341 -5.22 16.69 3.01
N VAL A 342 -5.91 15.61 3.35
CA VAL A 342 -5.82 14.32 2.69
C VAL A 342 -7.19 13.66 2.69
N MET A 343 -7.78 13.50 1.51
CA MET A 343 -9.00 12.74 1.31
C MET A 343 -8.78 11.26 1.62
N ARG A 344 -9.47 10.82 2.67
CA ARG A 344 -9.52 9.44 3.17
C ARG A 344 -10.70 9.28 4.12
N THR A 345 -11.07 8.05 4.41
CA THR A 345 -11.98 7.73 5.52
C THR A 345 -11.20 7.49 6.82
N MET A 346 -11.89 7.63 7.95
CA MET A 346 -11.44 6.98 9.19
C MET A 346 -11.80 5.50 9.12
N ASN A 347 -10.84 4.63 9.50
CA ASN A 347 -10.94 3.20 9.28
C ASN A 347 -12.06 2.59 10.15
N ASP A 348 -13.12 2.12 9.50
CA ASP A 348 -14.05 1.12 10.03
C ASP A 348 -13.55 -0.24 9.54
N PRO A 349 -13.38 -1.27 10.40
CA PRO A 349 -13.03 -2.62 9.97
C PRO A 349 -13.95 -3.21 8.88
N ASN A 350 -15.13 -2.63 8.64
CA ASN A 350 -16.09 -3.06 7.62
C ASN A 350 -16.14 -2.16 6.36
N GLY A 351 -15.29 -1.12 6.25
CA GLY A 351 -15.15 -0.32 5.03
C GLY A 351 -16.16 0.82 4.84
N SER A 352 -17.19 0.95 5.67
CA SER A 352 -18.24 1.99 5.60
C SER A 352 -17.92 3.30 6.34
N GLY A 353 -16.66 3.53 6.71
CA GLY A 353 -16.25 4.57 7.66
C GLY A 353 -16.63 6.00 7.28
N LYS A 354 -16.65 6.91 8.27
CA LYS A 354 -16.88 8.35 8.04
C LYS A 354 -15.66 9.00 7.39
N VAL A 355 -15.86 10.13 6.71
CA VAL A 355 -14.77 10.94 6.18
C VAL A 355 -13.90 11.46 7.32
N SER A 356 -12.57 11.35 7.18
CA SER A 356 -11.64 11.93 8.14
C SER A 356 -11.70 13.45 8.11
N GLU A 357 -11.51 14.12 9.24
CA GLU A 357 -11.44 15.57 9.35
C GLU A 357 -10.33 16.16 8.48
N HIS A 358 -9.23 15.41 8.30
CA HIS A 358 -8.18 15.73 7.33
C HIS A 358 -8.70 15.80 5.90
N GLY A 359 -9.73 15.02 5.57
CA GLY A 359 -10.35 14.95 4.26
C GLY A 359 -10.97 16.26 3.78
N PHE A 360 -11.49 17.05 4.71
CA PHE A 360 -12.02 18.38 4.46
C PHE A 360 -11.01 19.50 4.75
N GLY A 361 -9.78 19.17 5.15
CA GLY A 361 -8.79 20.16 5.60
C GLY A 361 -9.18 20.81 6.94
N MET A 362 -9.90 20.07 7.79
CA MET A 362 -10.38 20.52 9.11
C MET A 362 -9.53 20.01 10.27
N ALA A 363 -8.38 19.43 9.96
CA ALA A 363 -7.42 18.95 10.92
C ALA A 363 -5.99 19.13 10.43
N ILE A 364 -5.06 19.13 11.36
CA ILE A 364 -3.62 19.15 11.13
C ILE A 364 -2.94 18.23 12.14
N ASP A 365 -1.99 17.45 11.65
CA ASP A 365 -1.13 16.63 12.51
C ASP A 365 0.24 17.27 12.59
N PHE A 366 0.82 17.37 13.77
CA PHE A 366 2.21 17.79 13.94
C PHE A 366 3.12 16.56 14.03
N TYR A 367 4.37 16.68 13.61
CA TYR A 367 5.36 15.60 13.70
C TYR A 367 4.83 14.21 13.35
N VAL A 368 4.19 14.08 12.20
CA VAL A 368 3.57 12.80 11.80
C VAL A 368 4.55 11.63 11.94
N LYS A 369 5.83 11.85 11.62
CA LYS A 369 6.89 10.83 11.74
C LYS A 369 7.30 10.47 13.17
N LYS A 370 7.07 11.37 14.13
CA LYS A 370 7.32 11.13 15.56
C LYS A 370 6.05 10.85 16.34
N ASN A 371 4.92 10.65 15.67
CA ASN A 371 3.69 10.25 16.31
C ASN A 371 3.70 8.74 16.51
N PRO A 372 3.82 8.21 17.74
CA PRO A 372 3.93 6.78 17.94
C PRO A 372 2.63 6.03 17.62
N GLN A 373 1.48 6.71 17.64
CA GLN A 373 0.16 6.09 17.46
C GLN A 373 0.02 4.77 18.25
N ILE A 374 0.22 4.84 19.56
CA ILE A 374 0.25 3.64 20.43
C ILE A 374 -1.14 3.00 20.44
N LEU A 375 -1.22 1.72 20.07
CA LEU A 375 -2.46 0.94 20.12
C LEU A 375 -2.98 0.83 21.56
N LYS A 376 -4.26 1.13 21.77
CA LYS A 376 -4.94 0.92 23.07
C LYS A 376 -4.82 -0.53 23.56
N SER A 377 -4.76 -1.50 22.64
CA SER A 377 -4.60 -2.93 22.92
C SER A 377 -3.16 -3.35 23.23
N ASN A 378 -2.15 -2.50 23.02
CA ASN A 378 -0.76 -2.83 23.31
C ASN A 378 -0.47 -2.71 24.81
N ALA A 379 -0.88 -3.74 25.56
CA ALA A 379 -0.78 -3.77 27.02
C ALA A 379 0.66 -3.62 27.54
N TYR A 380 1.67 -4.14 26.81
CA TYR A 380 3.07 -4.09 27.23
C TYR A 380 3.65 -2.67 27.16
N VAL A 381 3.43 -1.96 26.05
CA VAL A 381 3.89 -0.57 25.91
C VAL A 381 3.14 0.35 26.88
N ARG A 382 1.83 0.16 27.04
CA ARG A 382 1.03 0.92 28.00
C ARG A 382 1.47 0.68 29.45
N PHE A 383 1.68 -0.59 29.83
CA PHE A 383 2.21 -0.94 31.14
C PHE A 383 3.57 -0.30 31.39
N TYR A 384 4.45 -0.36 30.40
CA TYR A 384 5.77 0.25 30.48
C TYR A 384 5.66 1.75 30.75
N ILE A 385 4.94 2.50 29.91
CA ILE A 385 4.73 3.94 30.10
C ILE A 385 4.09 4.25 31.45
N LYS A 386 3.05 3.49 31.85
CA LYS A 386 2.38 3.66 33.14
C LYS A 386 3.33 3.48 34.31
N LYS A 387 4.18 2.46 34.27
CA LYS A 387 5.17 2.24 35.32
C LYS A 387 6.29 3.28 35.31
N SER A 388 6.64 3.86 34.16
CA SER A 388 7.72 4.86 34.08
C SER A 388 7.27 6.24 34.54
N THR A 389 6.00 6.55 34.36
CA THR A 389 5.49 7.92 34.44
C THR A 389 4.33 8.09 35.43
N GLY A 390 3.78 6.99 35.95
CA GLY A 390 2.53 6.98 36.70
C GLY A 390 1.28 7.16 35.83
N PHE A 391 1.43 7.29 34.51
CA PHE A 391 0.36 7.70 33.61
C PHE A 391 -0.12 6.56 32.70
N ASP A 392 -1.40 6.18 32.84
CA ASP A 392 -2.03 5.22 31.93
C ASP A 392 -2.64 5.93 30.72
N LEU A 393 -2.04 5.67 29.56
CA LEU A 393 -2.50 6.16 28.26
C LEU A 393 -3.94 5.75 27.88
N GLY A 394 -4.53 4.73 28.51
CA GLY A 394 -5.88 4.28 28.18
C GLY A 394 -7.01 4.93 28.98
N GLU A 395 -6.71 5.82 29.91
CA GLU A 395 -7.72 6.48 30.75
C GLU A 395 -8.00 7.93 30.29
N SER A 396 -9.10 8.54 30.76
CA SER A 396 -9.39 9.97 30.53
C SER A 396 -8.43 10.86 31.33
N LYS A 397 -7.91 11.93 30.71
CA LYS A 397 -6.77 12.71 31.20
C LYS A 397 -6.79 14.15 30.68
N THR A 398 -6.08 15.02 31.39
CA THR A 398 -5.84 16.43 31.00
C THR A 398 -4.59 16.55 30.12
N VAL A 399 -4.49 17.65 29.37
CA VAL A 399 -3.31 17.98 28.55
C VAL A 399 -2.03 17.95 29.37
N SER A 400 -2.03 18.59 30.54
CA SER A 400 -0.84 18.67 31.42
C SER A 400 -0.39 17.29 31.90
N GLN A 401 -1.32 16.37 32.19
CA GLN A 401 -0.95 15.01 32.61
C GLN A 401 -0.21 14.25 31.51
N ILE A 402 -0.69 14.32 30.27
CA ILE A 402 -0.04 13.65 29.12
C ILE A 402 1.33 14.26 28.87
N LYS A 403 1.45 15.59 28.89
CA LYS A 403 2.71 16.29 28.63
C LYS A 403 3.76 15.98 29.71
N ASN A 404 3.38 16.09 30.98
CA ASN A 404 4.27 15.78 32.10
C ASN A 404 4.73 14.32 32.06
N ALA A 405 3.83 13.39 31.73
CA ALA A 405 4.18 11.98 31.57
C ALA A 405 5.19 11.77 30.43
N ASN A 406 5.00 12.43 29.29
CA ASN A 406 5.96 12.37 28.19
C ASN A 406 7.33 12.91 28.60
N ASP A 407 7.39 14.04 29.30
CA ASP A 407 8.67 14.68 29.67
C ASP A 407 9.43 13.86 30.71
N ASN A 408 8.70 13.25 31.65
CA ASN A 408 9.26 12.26 32.56
C ASN A 408 9.78 11.03 31.80
N PHE A 409 9.02 10.52 30.84
CA PHE A 409 9.45 9.40 29.99
C PHE A 409 10.75 9.73 29.24
N MET A 410 10.83 10.90 28.62
CA MET A 410 12.02 11.35 27.90
C MET A 410 13.24 11.49 28.79
N THR A 411 13.06 12.01 30.01
CA THR A 411 14.14 12.13 31.00
C THR A 411 14.73 10.77 31.37
N ILE A 412 13.88 9.72 31.41
CA ILE A 412 14.30 8.37 31.77
C ILE A 412 15.02 7.66 30.61
N TYR A 413 14.59 7.86 29.35
CA TYR A 413 14.99 6.98 28.24
C TYR A 413 15.76 7.60 27.08
N GLN A 414 15.93 8.92 27.03
CA GLN A 414 16.51 9.59 25.84
C GLN A 414 17.83 8.99 25.31
N ASN A 415 18.60 8.29 26.16
CA ASN A 415 19.89 7.67 25.83
C ASN A 415 19.88 6.13 25.92
N THR A 416 18.71 5.49 25.85
CA THR A 416 18.56 4.04 26.00
C THR A 416 17.90 3.45 24.76
N THR A 417 18.52 2.41 24.18
CA THR A 417 17.92 1.64 23.08
C THR A 417 17.04 0.50 23.61
N ILE A 418 16.08 0.05 22.79
CA ILE A 418 15.22 -1.08 23.15
C ILE A 418 16.03 -2.38 23.30
N ASP A 419 17.13 -2.53 22.55
CA ASP A 419 17.98 -3.72 22.62
C ASP A 419 18.80 -3.76 23.90
N GLU A 420 19.37 -2.63 24.32
CA GLU A 420 20.04 -2.52 25.63
C GLU A 420 19.08 -2.86 26.77
N LEU A 421 17.85 -2.32 26.73
CA LEU A 421 16.84 -2.59 27.74
C LEU A 421 16.46 -4.08 27.79
N VAL A 422 16.24 -4.71 26.64
CA VAL A 422 15.89 -6.12 26.53
C VAL A 422 17.01 -7.01 27.05
N ASN A 423 18.27 -6.70 26.70
CA ASN A 423 19.42 -7.46 27.15
C ASN A 423 19.56 -7.41 28.67
N LYS A 424 19.37 -6.23 29.28
CA LYS A 424 19.42 -6.10 30.73
C LYS A 424 18.27 -6.84 31.42
N TYR A 425 17.04 -6.76 30.91
CA TYR A 425 15.92 -7.54 31.46
C TYR A 425 16.18 -9.07 31.43
N LYS A 426 16.70 -9.57 30.32
CA LYS A 426 17.09 -10.99 30.20
C LYS A 426 18.23 -11.34 31.14
N GLY A 427 19.22 -10.46 31.28
CA GLY A 427 20.30 -10.58 32.26
C GLY A 427 19.75 -10.74 33.68
N ILE A 428 18.75 -9.93 34.04
CA ILE A 428 18.14 -9.94 35.39
C ILE A 428 17.42 -11.25 35.65
N GLU A 429 16.66 -11.75 34.69
CA GLU A 429 16.01 -13.05 34.85
C GLU A 429 17.02 -14.17 34.95
N ASN A 430 18.04 -14.20 34.08
CA ASN A 430 19.07 -15.23 34.10
C ASN A 430 19.82 -15.25 35.44
N TYR A 431 20.18 -14.07 35.95
CA TYR A 431 20.83 -13.92 37.26
C TYR A 431 19.94 -14.48 38.39
N ASN A 432 18.66 -14.12 38.41
CA ASN A 432 17.72 -14.53 39.46
C ASN A 432 17.30 -16.00 39.40
N ASN A 433 17.38 -16.63 38.23
CA ASN A 433 17.04 -18.03 38.03
C ASN A 433 18.20 -18.96 38.41
N ASP A 434 19.43 -18.46 38.45
CA ASP A 434 20.57 -19.22 38.95
C ASP A 434 20.49 -19.33 40.48
N THR A 435 20.31 -20.55 40.98
CA THR A 435 20.18 -20.84 42.42
C THR A 435 21.47 -20.63 43.19
N SER A 436 22.60 -20.47 42.50
CA SER A 436 23.88 -20.12 43.11
C SER A 436 24.05 -18.62 43.34
N ASN A 437 23.17 -17.76 42.83
CA ASN A 437 23.25 -16.32 43.03
C ASN A 437 22.49 -15.86 44.27
N ILE A 438 23.00 -14.79 44.90
CA ILE A 438 22.30 -14.09 45.99
C ILE A 438 21.26 -13.17 45.34
N LYS A 439 20.01 -13.28 45.74
CA LYS A 439 18.93 -12.44 45.20
C LYS A 439 18.87 -11.12 45.95
N ILE A 440 18.53 -10.04 45.24
CA ILE A 440 18.42 -8.69 45.83
C ILE A 440 17.38 -8.58 46.94
N ASN A 441 16.36 -9.44 46.93
CA ASN A 441 15.34 -9.53 47.98
C ASN A 441 15.75 -10.41 49.18
N SER A 442 17.02 -10.84 49.25
CA SER A 442 17.54 -11.72 50.29
C SER A 442 18.64 -11.04 51.13
N LEU A 443 18.55 -9.73 51.33
CA LEU A 443 19.57 -8.95 52.05
C LEU A 443 19.79 -9.44 53.49
N GLU A 444 18.74 -9.90 54.17
CA GLU A 444 18.85 -10.48 55.52
C GLU A 444 19.75 -11.74 55.54
N SER A 445 19.65 -12.57 54.50
CA SER A 445 20.50 -13.76 54.35
C SER A 445 21.97 -13.39 54.24
N ILE A 446 22.28 -12.20 53.69
CA ILE A 446 23.65 -11.69 53.62
C ILE A 446 24.19 -11.43 55.02
N ASN A 447 23.45 -10.69 55.85
CA ASN A 447 23.84 -10.43 57.24
C ASN A 447 24.03 -11.72 58.03
N ASN A 448 23.09 -12.67 57.91
CA ASN A 448 23.16 -13.95 58.62
C ASN A 448 24.40 -14.76 58.20
N THR A 449 24.71 -14.80 56.91
CA THR A 449 25.87 -15.54 56.39
C THR A 449 27.19 -14.90 56.81
N ILE A 450 27.28 -13.56 56.76
CA ILE A 450 28.47 -12.82 57.23
C ILE A 450 28.70 -13.06 58.73
N ALA A 451 27.63 -12.97 59.53
CA ALA A 451 27.70 -13.21 60.97
C ALA A 451 28.16 -14.63 61.30
N ASP A 452 27.65 -15.63 60.57
CA ASP A 452 28.04 -17.04 60.76
C ASP A 452 29.49 -17.31 60.32
N ILE A 453 29.93 -16.73 59.19
CA ILE A 453 31.34 -16.78 58.75
C ILE A 453 32.24 -16.17 59.82
N PHE A 454 31.89 -15.00 60.35
CA PHE A 454 32.68 -14.34 61.39
C PHE A 454 32.73 -15.14 62.69
N ALA A 455 31.60 -15.72 63.12
CA ALA A 455 31.54 -16.54 64.32
C ALA A 455 32.38 -17.83 64.16
N THR A 456 32.35 -18.46 62.99
CA THR A 456 33.16 -19.64 62.67
C THR A 456 34.65 -19.28 62.62
N TYR A 457 35.00 -18.15 62.00
CA TYR A 457 36.35 -17.62 62.00
C TYR A 457 36.87 -17.36 63.44
N LYS A 458 36.07 -16.73 64.31
CA LYS A 458 36.49 -16.45 65.69
C LYS A 458 36.74 -17.71 66.50
N LYS A 459 35.95 -18.77 66.29
CA LYS A 459 36.25 -20.10 66.84
C LYS A 459 37.54 -20.68 66.26
N ALA A 460 37.83 -20.43 64.98
CA ALA A 460 39.05 -20.87 64.33
C ALA A 460 40.31 -20.26 64.93
N GLU A 461 40.23 -19.00 65.35
CA GLU A 461 41.29 -18.28 66.06
C GLU A 461 41.64 -18.93 67.41
N GLU A 462 40.69 -19.67 68.01
CA GLU A 462 40.82 -20.24 69.36
C GLU A 462 41.20 -21.73 69.39
N GLN A 463 40.75 -22.58 68.45
CA GLN A 463 41.15 -24.01 68.32
C GLN A 463 40.43 -24.73 67.16
N ILE A 464 40.98 -24.75 65.94
CA ILE A 464 40.41 -25.51 64.80
C ILE A 464 41.46 -26.37 64.09
N THR A 465 41.03 -27.50 63.51
CA THR A 465 41.87 -28.41 62.72
C THR A 465 42.16 -27.87 61.32
N THR A 466 43.28 -28.28 60.69
CA THR A 466 43.67 -27.84 59.33
C THR A 466 42.57 -28.08 58.28
N SER A 467 41.79 -29.15 58.42
CA SER A 467 40.69 -29.51 57.50
C SER A 467 39.50 -28.56 57.59
N GLU A 468 39.12 -28.17 58.81
CA GLU A 468 38.03 -27.21 59.06
C GLU A 468 38.40 -25.79 58.58
N ASN A 469 39.68 -25.41 58.70
CA ASN A 469 40.19 -24.16 58.17
C ASN A 469 40.07 -24.10 56.63
N ALA A 470 40.41 -25.20 55.94
CA ALA A 470 40.28 -25.30 54.49
C ALA A 470 38.82 -25.23 54.02
N LEU A 471 37.88 -25.87 54.74
CA LEU A 471 36.45 -25.80 54.44
C LEU A 471 35.88 -24.38 54.60
N LEU A 472 36.31 -23.65 55.62
CA LEU A 472 35.87 -22.26 55.82
C LEU A 472 36.45 -21.33 54.76
N ILE A 473 37.71 -21.52 54.34
CA ILE A 473 38.31 -20.79 53.21
C ILE A 473 37.51 -21.00 51.92
N ASP A 474 37.18 -22.24 51.56
CA ASP A 474 36.37 -22.56 50.37
C ASP A 474 34.99 -21.90 50.44
N ARG A 475 34.37 -21.94 51.63
CA ARG A 475 33.09 -21.27 51.88
C ARG A 475 33.17 -19.75 51.69
N ILE A 476 34.22 -19.10 52.22
CA ILE A 476 34.44 -17.67 52.06
C ILE A 476 34.68 -17.31 50.60
N ASP A 477 35.54 -18.06 49.91
CA ASP A 477 35.85 -17.83 48.49
C ASP A 477 34.59 -17.94 47.62
N LYS A 478 33.76 -18.96 47.87
CA LYS A 478 32.47 -19.13 47.20
C LYS A 478 31.53 -17.97 47.49
N TYR A 479 31.40 -17.56 48.75
CA TYR A 479 30.46 -16.49 49.14
C TYR A 479 30.92 -15.11 48.66
N ALA A 480 32.22 -14.83 48.71
CA ALA A 480 32.84 -13.61 48.18
C ALA A 480 32.53 -13.46 46.69
N LYS A 481 32.65 -14.54 45.92
CA LYS A 481 32.27 -14.56 44.50
C LYS A 481 30.77 -14.27 44.30
N GLN A 482 29.90 -14.80 45.14
CA GLN A 482 28.46 -14.53 45.06
C GLN A 482 28.14 -13.05 45.36
N ILE A 483 28.80 -12.44 46.36
CA ILE A 483 28.65 -11.02 46.68
C ILE A 483 29.18 -10.13 45.56
N ASP A 484 30.37 -10.43 45.02
CA ASP A 484 30.95 -9.70 43.90
C ASP A 484 30.06 -9.78 42.64
N ASN A 485 29.50 -10.96 42.37
CA ASN A 485 28.52 -11.14 41.30
C ASN A 485 27.27 -10.27 41.53
N LEU A 486 26.73 -10.21 42.75
CA LEU A 486 25.58 -9.35 43.06
C LEU A 486 25.94 -7.86 42.90
N ALA A 487 27.09 -7.43 43.43
CA ALA A 487 27.55 -6.04 43.31
C ALA A 487 27.64 -5.60 41.85
N LYS A 488 28.26 -6.42 40.99
CA LYS A 488 28.36 -6.16 39.54
C LYS A 488 26.99 -6.09 38.84
N PHE A 489 26.00 -6.81 39.37
CA PHE A 489 24.71 -6.99 38.73
C PHE A 489 23.64 -5.99 39.19
N ILE A 490 23.72 -5.49 40.42
CA ILE A 490 22.78 -4.49 40.96
C ILE A 490 22.59 -3.25 40.06
N PRO A 491 23.64 -2.67 39.45
CA PRO A 491 23.49 -1.53 38.56
C PRO A 491 22.56 -1.77 37.35
N ASP A 492 22.34 -3.02 36.94
CA ASP A 492 21.41 -3.33 35.83
C ASP A 492 19.94 -3.11 36.23
N TYR A 493 19.59 -3.27 37.50
CA TYR A 493 18.24 -2.99 38.00
C TYR A 493 17.86 -1.52 37.83
N LYS A 494 18.80 -0.61 38.14
CA LYS A 494 18.65 0.85 37.97
C LYS A 494 18.34 1.26 36.53
N ASN A 495 18.84 0.48 35.57
CA ASN A 495 18.74 0.78 34.15
C ASN A 495 17.65 -0.02 33.41
N THR A 496 16.78 -0.72 34.15
CA THR A 496 15.73 -1.60 33.59
C THR A 496 14.40 -1.47 34.30
N ILE A 497 14.42 -1.43 35.63
CA ILE A 497 13.23 -1.29 36.44
C ILE A 497 12.97 0.19 36.64
N LEU A 498 11.69 0.52 36.66
CA LEU A 498 11.20 1.88 36.60
C LEU A 498 11.17 2.42 38.01
N PHE A 499 12.36 2.73 38.51
CA PHE A 499 12.58 3.13 39.88
C PHE A 499 12.37 4.61 40.11
N SER A 500 11.82 4.93 41.29
CA SER A 500 11.87 6.29 41.84
C SER A 500 13.31 6.76 42.01
N THR A 501 13.52 8.07 42.16
CA THR A 501 14.85 8.63 42.45
C THR A 501 15.46 7.99 43.69
N GLU A 502 14.66 7.81 44.75
CA GLU A 502 15.09 7.18 46.00
C GLU A 502 15.52 5.72 45.80
N ALA A 503 14.75 4.92 45.07
CA ALA A 503 15.15 3.54 44.78
C ALA A 503 16.44 3.47 43.95
N LYS A 504 16.70 4.45 43.05
CA LYS A 504 17.96 4.54 42.29
C LYS A 504 19.15 4.89 43.19
N GLU A 505 18.97 5.75 44.19
CA GLU A 505 19.98 6.06 45.19
C GLU A 505 20.29 4.82 46.04
N GLN A 506 19.25 4.10 46.49
CA GLN A 506 19.41 2.85 47.23
C GLN A 506 20.15 1.75 46.43
N VAL A 507 20.01 1.70 45.09
CA VAL A 507 20.85 0.82 44.24
C VAL A 507 22.33 1.18 44.41
N ASP A 508 22.68 2.46 44.31
CA ASP A 508 24.08 2.91 44.34
C ASP A 508 24.70 2.68 45.73
N GLU A 509 23.93 2.95 46.78
CA GLU A 509 24.32 2.68 48.16
C GLU A 509 24.51 1.18 48.40
N LEU A 510 23.57 0.34 47.97
CA LEU A 510 23.67 -1.11 48.13
C LEU A 510 24.87 -1.68 47.39
N ASN A 511 25.14 -1.21 46.17
CA ASN A 511 26.33 -1.59 45.41
C ASN A 511 27.64 -1.24 46.17
N THR A 512 27.67 -0.06 46.80
CA THR A 512 28.79 0.37 47.64
C THR A 512 28.98 -0.55 48.84
N PHE A 513 27.88 -0.88 49.54
CA PHE A 513 27.92 -1.80 50.68
C PHE A 513 28.37 -3.21 50.29
N LEU A 514 27.88 -3.76 49.17
CA LEU A 514 28.32 -5.07 48.71
C LEU A 514 29.81 -5.10 48.35
N THR A 515 30.34 -4.01 47.82
CA THR A 515 31.78 -3.86 47.56
C THR A 515 32.60 -3.88 48.86
N GLN A 516 32.08 -3.26 49.93
CA GLN A 516 32.70 -3.30 51.26
C GLN A 516 32.65 -4.70 51.86
N ILE A 517 31.52 -5.39 51.76
CA ILE A 517 31.36 -6.79 52.20
C ILE A 517 32.33 -7.70 51.46
N HIS A 518 32.44 -7.57 50.14
CA HIS A 518 33.37 -8.35 49.34
C HIS A 518 34.82 -8.13 49.79
N SER A 519 35.21 -6.87 49.99
CA SER A 519 36.55 -6.51 50.48
C SER A 519 36.83 -7.09 51.88
N TRP A 520 35.83 -7.07 52.75
CA TRP A 520 35.92 -7.68 54.07
C TRP A 520 36.11 -9.21 53.99
N LEU A 521 35.31 -9.91 53.18
CA LEU A 521 35.45 -11.36 52.97
C LEU A 521 36.86 -11.73 52.48
N LEU A 522 37.42 -10.95 51.55
CA LEU A 522 38.80 -11.14 51.10
C LEU A 522 39.81 -10.96 52.23
N SER A 523 39.63 -9.95 53.09
CA SER A 523 40.52 -9.71 54.24
C SER A 523 40.49 -10.87 55.25
N VAL A 524 39.30 -11.44 55.52
CA VAL A 524 39.15 -12.62 56.40
C VAL A 524 39.87 -13.81 55.78
N ASN A 525 39.65 -14.06 54.48
CA ASN A 525 40.31 -15.14 53.76
C ASN A 525 41.85 -15.02 53.78
N TYR A 526 42.40 -13.82 53.55
CA TYR A 526 43.84 -13.60 53.62
C TYR A 526 44.40 -13.85 55.01
N SER A 527 43.71 -13.39 56.05
CA SER A 527 44.16 -13.57 57.44
C SER A 527 44.12 -15.04 57.88
N MET A 528 43.21 -15.84 57.31
CA MET A 528 43.18 -17.29 57.51
C MET A 528 44.30 -18.04 56.78
N LYS A 529 44.84 -17.46 55.69
CA LYS A 529 45.98 -18.00 54.93
C LYS A 529 47.32 -17.54 55.50
N ASP A 530 47.35 -16.35 56.11
CA ASP A 530 48.52 -15.74 56.73
C ASP A 530 48.12 -15.04 58.04
N THR A 531 48.49 -15.66 59.17
CA THR A 531 48.13 -15.20 60.52
C THR A 531 48.84 -13.91 60.94
N SER A 532 49.78 -13.39 60.14
CA SER A 532 50.43 -12.10 60.38
C SER A 532 49.56 -10.89 59.99
N ILE A 533 48.45 -11.12 59.28
CA ILE A 533 47.52 -10.09 58.82
C ILE A 533 46.39 -9.90 59.85
N ALA A 534 46.25 -8.69 60.39
CA ALA A 534 45.19 -8.37 61.34
C ALA A 534 43.84 -8.15 60.63
N ILE A 535 42.78 -8.75 61.15
CA ILE A 535 41.42 -8.58 60.63
C ILE A 535 40.79 -7.27 61.11
N VAL A 536 39.98 -6.67 60.22
CA VAL A 536 39.02 -5.63 60.58
C VAL A 536 37.87 -6.26 61.37
N ASN A 537 37.90 -6.11 62.71
CA ASN A 537 36.89 -6.68 63.62
C ASN A 537 35.47 -6.11 63.45
N ASN A 538 35.27 -5.11 62.60
CA ASN A 538 33.96 -4.51 62.37
C ASN A 538 33.21 -5.28 61.27
N LEU A 539 32.10 -5.93 61.60
CA LEU A 539 31.29 -6.62 60.58
C LEU A 539 30.56 -5.59 59.70
N PRO A 540 30.65 -5.71 58.36
CA PRO A 540 29.90 -4.88 57.43
C PRO A 540 28.45 -5.41 57.31
N LEU A 541 27.62 -5.12 58.31
CA LEU A 541 26.20 -5.50 58.27
C LEU A 541 25.37 -4.46 57.52
N ILE A 542 24.47 -4.94 56.66
CA ILE A 542 23.53 -4.12 55.90
C ILE A 542 22.38 -3.73 56.84
N ASN A 543 22.09 -2.44 56.97
CA ASN A 543 20.86 -2.00 57.60
C ASN A 543 19.69 -2.14 56.60
N ILE A 544 18.89 -3.20 56.74
CA ILE A 544 17.88 -3.59 55.74
C ILE A 544 16.83 -2.50 55.53
N SER A 545 16.50 -1.73 56.57
CA SER A 545 15.51 -0.65 56.47
C SER A 545 15.87 0.42 55.44
N ASP A 546 17.16 0.61 55.19
CA ASP A 546 17.69 1.62 54.28
C ASP A 546 17.46 1.24 52.81
N PHE A 547 17.06 -0.02 52.55
CA PHE A 547 16.81 -0.58 51.22
C PHE A 547 15.36 -1.04 51.03
N ASN A 548 14.41 -0.51 51.81
CA ASN A 548 13.00 -0.89 51.71
C ASN A 548 12.35 -0.44 50.40
N THR A 549 12.76 0.71 49.85
CA THR A 549 12.14 1.33 48.68
C THR A 549 12.45 0.52 47.42
N ILE A 550 13.72 0.17 47.19
CA ILE A 550 14.12 -0.70 46.08
C ILE A 550 13.45 -2.08 46.17
N GLN A 551 13.40 -2.70 47.37
CA GLN A 551 12.75 -4.00 47.55
C GLN A 551 11.25 -3.92 47.21
N THR A 552 10.56 -2.89 47.71
CA THR A 552 9.13 -2.67 47.48
C THR A 552 8.84 -2.45 45.99
N GLU A 553 9.64 -1.63 45.30
CA GLU A 553 9.44 -1.32 43.89
C GLU A 553 9.72 -2.54 42.99
N ILE A 554 10.74 -3.35 43.30
CA ILE A 554 11.00 -4.62 42.60
C ILE A 554 9.79 -5.56 42.76
N THR A 555 9.31 -5.75 43.98
CA THR A 555 8.16 -6.63 44.25
C THR A 555 6.89 -6.11 43.59
N SER A 556 6.65 -4.80 43.62
CA SER A 556 5.52 -4.16 42.94
C SER A 556 5.58 -4.34 41.43
N PHE A 557 6.75 -4.09 40.82
CA PHE A 557 6.94 -4.28 39.38
C PHE A 557 6.72 -5.73 38.97
N ASP A 558 7.33 -6.69 39.67
CA ASP A 558 7.20 -8.12 39.38
C ASP A 558 5.74 -8.58 39.54
N THR A 559 5.06 -8.15 40.60
CA THR A 559 3.64 -8.48 40.84
C THR A 559 2.75 -7.98 39.70
N ASP A 560 2.96 -6.75 39.23
CA ASP A 560 2.14 -6.20 38.16
C ASP A 560 2.52 -6.74 36.77
N MET A 561 3.81 -7.00 36.53
CA MET A 561 4.29 -7.65 35.31
C MET A 561 3.71 -9.06 35.19
N LYS A 562 3.62 -9.81 36.30
CA LYS A 562 3.02 -11.16 36.34
C LYS A 562 1.54 -11.20 35.99
N LYS A 563 0.83 -10.06 36.05
CA LYS A 563 -0.55 -9.95 35.53
C LYS A 563 -0.59 -9.92 34.00
N LEU A 564 0.52 -9.61 33.34
CA LEU A 564 0.64 -9.52 31.88
C LEU A 564 1.30 -10.75 31.26
N CYS A 565 2.34 -11.29 31.89
CA CYS A 565 3.09 -12.42 31.37
C CYS A 565 3.84 -13.19 32.46
N SER A 566 4.36 -14.38 32.11
CA SER A 566 4.96 -15.31 33.07
C SER A 566 6.36 -14.92 33.55
N SER A 567 7.12 -14.13 32.79
CA SER A 567 8.51 -13.83 33.12
C SER A 567 9.03 -12.54 32.48
N LEU A 568 10.19 -12.07 32.97
CA LEU A 568 10.82 -10.83 32.54
C LEU A 568 11.32 -10.89 31.09
N SER A 569 11.78 -12.03 30.61
CA SER A 569 12.18 -12.26 29.21
C SER A 569 10.99 -12.25 28.29
N VAL A 570 9.86 -12.82 28.73
CA VAL A 570 8.60 -12.75 27.96
C VAL A 570 8.15 -11.29 27.88
N PHE A 571 8.17 -10.58 29.02
CA PHE A 571 7.89 -9.14 29.06
C PHE A 571 8.78 -8.36 28.09
N ALA A 572 10.10 -8.53 28.17
CA ALA A 572 11.07 -7.81 27.33
C ALA A 572 10.86 -8.10 25.83
N THR A 573 10.60 -9.36 25.48
CA THR A 573 10.36 -9.75 24.08
C THR A 573 9.06 -9.13 23.55
N LYS A 574 7.99 -9.15 24.35
CA LYS A 574 6.70 -8.57 23.99
C LYS A 574 6.76 -7.04 23.96
N LEU A 575 7.51 -6.41 24.86
CA LEU A 575 7.78 -4.97 24.84
C LEU A 575 8.54 -4.57 23.57
N LYS A 576 9.62 -5.28 23.21
CA LYS A 576 10.37 -5.04 21.97
C LYS A 576 9.47 -5.17 20.74
N SER A 577 8.66 -6.22 20.66
CA SER A 577 7.70 -6.39 19.57
C SER A 577 6.65 -5.26 19.55
N GLY A 578 6.14 -4.88 20.71
CA GLY A 578 5.19 -3.79 20.87
C GLY A 578 5.75 -2.44 20.41
N ILE A 579 6.97 -2.10 20.81
CA ILE A 579 7.67 -0.89 20.35
C ILE A 579 8.02 -1.00 18.86
N GLY A 580 8.47 -2.16 18.38
CA GLY A 580 8.75 -2.36 16.95
C GLY A 580 7.51 -2.28 16.05
N SER A 581 6.30 -2.42 16.61
CA SER A 581 5.03 -2.23 15.88
C SER A 581 4.55 -0.78 15.82
N ILE A 582 5.26 0.15 16.49
CA ILE A 582 4.97 1.58 16.42
C ILE A 582 5.22 2.07 14.99
N GLY A 583 4.22 2.77 14.46
CA GLY A 583 4.24 3.22 13.06
C GLY A 583 5.00 4.52 12.85
N PHE A 584 5.00 4.97 11.60
CA PHE A 584 5.43 6.32 11.18
C PHE A 584 6.91 6.67 11.44
N GLY A 585 7.71 5.75 11.96
CA GLY A 585 9.14 5.95 12.20
C GLY A 585 9.49 6.55 13.56
N ASN A 586 8.52 6.64 14.48
CA ASN A 586 8.78 7.05 15.85
C ASN A 586 9.63 5.98 16.56
N VAL A 587 10.70 6.42 17.21
CA VAL A 587 11.48 5.58 18.12
C VAL A 587 11.07 5.96 19.54
N LEU A 588 10.11 5.23 20.12
CA LEU A 588 9.44 5.62 21.37
C LEU A 588 10.39 6.09 22.48
N LEU A 589 11.51 5.38 22.68
CA LEU A 589 12.49 5.69 23.73
C LEU A 589 13.29 6.98 23.46
N GLN A 590 13.35 7.44 22.21
CA GLN A 590 14.08 8.65 21.78
C GLN A 590 13.15 9.82 21.45
N ASP A 591 11.94 9.54 20.99
CA ASP A 591 10.99 10.56 20.52
C ASP A 591 9.85 10.80 21.52
N GLY A 592 9.62 9.87 22.44
CA GLY A 592 8.50 9.91 23.38
C GLY A 592 7.16 9.64 22.70
N PHE A 593 6.08 10.04 23.37
CA PHE A 593 4.72 9.83 22.92
C PHE A 593 3.83 11.07 22.83
N CYS A 594 4.32 12.23 23.28
CA CYS A 594 3.66 13.53 23.16
C CYS A 594 4.71 14.66 23.08
N GLY A 595 5.32 14.82 21.92
CA GLY A 595 6.36 15.84 21.64
C GLY A 595 5.85 17.24 21.30
N VAL A 596 4.57 17.55 21.58
CA VAL A 596 3.94 18.85 21.28
C VAL A 596 4.02 19.78 22.49
N GLU A 597 4.34 21.05 22.28
CA GLU A 597 4.36 22.07 23.34
C GLU A 597 2.98 22.30 23.95
N LEU A 598 2.96 22.45 25.28
CA LEU A 598 1.75 22.77 26.04
C LEU A 598 1.11 24.08 25.56
N ASP A 599 1.93 25.09 25.23
CA ASP A 599 1.44 26.36 24.68
C ASP A 599 0.71 26.20 23.35
N LEU A 600 1.21 25.32 22.47
CA LEU A 600 0.57 25.03 21.19
C LEU A 600 -0.75 24.31 21.40
N ILE A 601 -0.77 23.31 22.29
CA ILE A 601 -2.00 22.57 22.59
C ILE A 601 -3.08 23.51 23.12
N ASN A 602 -2.74 24.31 24.13
CA ASN A 602 -3.68 25.25 24.73
C ASN A 602 -4.13 26.30 23.71
N ALA A 603 -3.24 26.82 22.86
CA ALA A 603 -3.63 27.78 21.83
C ALA A 603 -4.68 27.22 20.85
N PHE A 604 -4.62 25.93 20.51
CA PHE A 604 -5.66 25.27 19.69
C PHE A 604 -6.98 25.12 20.44
N LEU A 605 -6.94 24.64 21.68
CA LEU A 605 -8.14 24.42 22.50
C LEU A 605 -8.84 25.74 22.85
N ASP A 606 -8.08 26.82 23.02
CA ASP A 606 -8.59 28.16 23.31
C ASP A 606 -9.13 28.89 22.05
N ALA A 607 -8.73 28.44 20.85
CA ALA A 607 -9.06 29.13 19.60
C ALA A 607 -10.53 28.97 19.18
N ASP A 608 -11.14 27.81 19.48
CA ASP A 608 -12.54 27.51 19.18
C ASP A 608 -12.98 26.30 20.04
N GLU A 609 -14.13 26.39 20.72
CA GLU A 609 -14.63 25.35 21.64
C GLU A 609 -14.91 24.00 20.96
N ARG A 610 -15.07 24.00 19.63
CA ARG A 610 -15.31 22.80 18.82
C ARG A 610 -14.02 22.08 18.45
N ILE A 611 -12.86 22.62 18.81
CA ILE A 611 -11.56 22.00 18.56
C ILE A 611 -11.28 20.92 19.59
N GLN A 612 -10.80 19.79 19.10
CA GLN A 612 -10.24 18.73 19.90
C GLN A 612 -8.73 18.63 19.67
N TRP A 613 -8.03 18.32 20.75
CA TRP A 613 -6.65 17.87 20.69
C TRP A 613 -6.60 16.37 20.91
N GLY A 614 -5.78 15.74 20.10
CA GLY A 614 -5.60 14.32 20.05
C GLY A 614 -6.82 13.57 19.53
N GLY A 615 -6.83 12.26 19.75
CA GLY A 615 -7.95 11.42 19.34
C GLY A 615 -7.54 9.96 19.24
N THR A 616 -8.40 9.17 18.60
CA THR A 616 -8.07 7.80 18.23
C THR A 616 -8.13 7.57 16.74
N PHE A 617 -7.02 7.12 16.16
CA PHE A 617 -6.98 6.64 14.79
C PHE A 617 -6.85 5.11 14.82
N ASN A 618 -7.87 4.36 14.42
CA ASN A 618 -7.84 2.89 14.40
C ASN A 618 -7.49 2.26 15.76
N SER A 619 -8.11 2.78 16.84
CA SER A 619 -7.79 2.42 18.23
C SER A 619 -6.35 2.79 18.68
N LYS A 620 -5.63 3.59 17.91
CA LYS A 620 -4.31 4.14 18.28
C LYS A 620 -4.46 5.55 18.85
N ILE A 621 -3.71 5.87 19.88
CA ILE A 621 -3.70 7.18 20.51
C ILE A 621 -2.87 8.13 19.64
N ASP A 622 -3.52 9.15 19.10
CA ASP A 622 -2.88 10.15 18.26
C ASP A 622 -2.75 11.46 19.05
N ALA A 623 -1.62 11.66 19.75
CA ALA A 623 -1.41 12.87 20.57
C ALA A 623 -0.94 14.08 19.75
N MET A 624 -0.74 13.91 18.44
CA MET A 624 -0.21 14.95 17.56
C MET A 624 -1.29 15.59 16.66
N HIS A 625 -2.52 15.09 16.78
CA HIS A 625 -3.68 15.51 16.02
C HIS A 625 -4.34 16.76 16.62
N PHE A 626 -4.74 17.70 15.76
CA PHE A 626 -5.61 18.82 16.10
C PHE A 626 -6.65 18.98 15.02
N GLY A 627 -7.91 19.14 15.39
CA GLY A 627 -8.98 19.31 14.42
C GLY A 627 -10.29 19.65 15.08
N PHE A 628 -11.30 19.95 14.27
CA PHE A 628 -12.67 19.99 14.78
C PHE A 628 -13.09 18.61 15.29
N THR A 629 -14.02 18.56 16.24
CA THR A 629 -14.72 17.31 16.57
C THR A 629 -15.44 16.78 15.33
N SER A 630 -15.63 15.46 15.24
CA SER A 630 -16.31 14.88 14.07
C SER A 630 -17.74 15.42 13.90
N GLU A 631 -18.40 15.79 15.00
CA GLU A 631 -19.72 16.45 14.99
C GLU A 631 -19.62 17.86 14.39
N ALA A 632 -18.71 18.69 14.87
CA ALA A 632 -18.52 20.04 14.34
C ALA A 632 -18.07 20.03 12.88
N ALA A 633 -17.17 19.12 12.49
CA ALA A 633 -16.77 18.95 11.10
C ALA A 633 -17.98 18.60 10.21
N THR A 634 -18.82 17.65 10.65
CA THR A 634 -20.04 17.27 9.92
C THR A 634 -21.02 18.44 9.81
N GLU A 635 -21.20 19.22 10.89
CA GLU A 635 -22.06 20.40 10.88
C GLU A 635 -21.55 21.47 9.91
N ILE A 636 -20.24 21.75 9.90
CA ILE A 636 -19.62 22.72 9.00
C ILE A 636 -19.79 22.29 7.54
N VAL A 637 -19.54 21.01 7.23
CA VAL A 637 -19.67 20.51 5.85
C VAL A 637 -21.12 20.55 5.36
N ASN A 638 -22.09 20.32 6.24
CA ASN A 638 -23.51 20.34 5.89
C ASN A 638 -24.16 21.73 5.94
N LYS A 639 -23.48 22.75 6.48
CA LYS A 639 -24.03 24.11 6.57
C LYS A 639 -24.20 24.73 5.18
N LYS A 640 -25.36 25.38 5.00
CA LYS A 640 -25.88 25.90 3.73
C LYS A 640 -25.27 27.21 3.28
#